data_AF-A0AAQ3XBS5-F1
#
_entry.id   AF-A0AAQ3XBS5-F1
#
_cell.length_a   1.000
_cell.length_b   1.000
_cell.length_c   1.000
_cell.angle_alpha   90.00
_cell.angle_beta   90.00
_cell.angle_gamma   90.00
#
_symmetry.space_group_name_H-M   'P 1'
#
loop_
_entity.id
_entity.type
_entity.pdbx_description
1 polymer ?
#
loop_
_entity_poly.entity_id
_entity_poly.type
_entity_poly.pdbx_seq_one_letter_code
_entity_poly.pdbx_strand_id
1 'polypeptide(L)'
;MARFFRDDSSRSSDFPAAAAAAATSSAQPLPSPLPDLGVPFSAAELRDTAYELLAAASRATGTKPLTYIPQSASIAITPSSSSFLQRGVKGALGIEALPSSKGGRTAALELVRVRMGVTDQADARIRRGLLRVAAGQLGRGAESMVLPLEFLQKFKPSDFSDPVEYKAWQTRNFKLLEAGLLVHPLVPLKKSNVSAKIMRQIIHEAYDGQLETGRNSESMQRLRSTVLSLACRSLDETSDECHWADGFPLNLHIYKMLVEACFDAEDGTVVNEIDEVMELLKKTWLILGVNQMIHNLCFTWALFNRFVMLDRANNELLSSTENLLVEVAKDAKITNDPDYCDVLSSTLNSIMSWTEKRLFAYHGTFNTSNIDSMQYIVSIGISTAEILVVATSYEYHNGRKEEIDVVRSRIETYIQSSLRAAFSQKMEEVGSKRSKNHMPVLSILAKEIGDLAIKEKNIYSPILKKWHSLAAGVAVATLHTCFGNELKQFIAGLTELTSDTAQVLKVADKLEKDLVHIAVEDSLDSDDRVNSLIREMPPYEAGSVMSNLVKAWVKEQVEKLKGWADQNLQQETWNPKDNDRDSFAPSSVQMLHIIEETIDKFFELPITLHCTLLPDLTAGLDRCAQYYVSKVKSGCGTLSSFFPQLPHLTRCDVGSKLLKKKEKTQFPVKRGSQVGSTTGNDASSLPGLCVRINTLHYIQNELENLDKKMKMYIQNVGAGQPDTTDGLKTNFEPSRAACQQGIRQMCETTAYMVIFSDLSHVLLDTLYVSSPASNRILPLLKELGPILRVISATVFNEVRNGLITALMKASFDGFLLVLLAGGPTRAFSCQDYQIIEEDFRALRGLYLEYCDCLPQELVVKASLEVKNILPLLRTDTATLIERFQQLLSESCESTTKSRFPMPPVPAHWSPDNPNTILRILCYRNDEAATKFLKKAYNLPKTL
;
A
#
# COMPACT_ATOMS: atom_id res chain seq x y z
N MET A 1 -2.87 15.84 -4.46
CA MET A 1 -3.16 15.00 -3.27
C MET A 1 -2.62 15.69 -2.03
N ALA A 2 -3.36 16.70 -1.56
CA ALA A 2 -3.16 17.43 -0.32
C ALA A 2 -4.43 18.27 -0.14
N ARG A 3 -5.54 17.62 0.17
CA ARG A 3 -6.86 18.17 0.51
C ARG A 3 -7.66 16.98 1.05
N PHE A 4 -8.37 17.18 2.15
CA PHE A 4 -9.06 16.17 2.97
C PHE A 4 -8.28 15.58 4.15
N PHE A 5 -7.67 16.45 4.96
CA PHE A 5 -7.69 16.30 6.43
C PHE A 5 -7.91 17.68 7.04
N ARG A 6 -9.12 18.21 6.83
CA ARG A 6 -9.67 19.37 7.53
C ARG A 6 -11.17 19.14 7.58
N ASP A 7 -11.65 18.79 8.77
CA ASP A 7 -13.01 18.91 9.30
C ASP A 7 -13.42 17.64 10.05
N ASP A 8 -13.00 17.57 11.31
CA ASP A 8 -13.89 17.25 12.45
C ASP A 8 -13.08 17.37 13.77
N SER A 9 -12.74 18.61 14.14
CA SER A 9 -12.29 18.95 15.50
C SER A 9 -12.36 20.45 15.76
N SER A 10 -13.53 21.06 15.56
CA SER A 10 -13.76 22.43 16.02
C SER A 10 -14.01 22.45 17.53
N ARG A 11 -12.94 22.61 18.33
CA ARG A 11 -12.87 23.61 19.42
C ARG A 11 -11.49 23.68 20.09
N SER A 12 -10.87 24.85 19.90
CA SER A 12 -9.78 25.50 20.64
C SER A 12 -8.41 24.83 20.74
N SER A 13 -7.48 25.27 19.90
CA SER A 13 -6.13 25.66 20.33
C SER A 13 -5.42 26.43 19.21
N ASP A 14 -5.42 27.75 19.32
CA ASP A 14 -4.54 28.62 18.54
C ASP A 14 -3.14 28.55 19.15
N PHE A 15 -2.17 28.01 18.42
CA PHE A 15 -0.74 28.20 18.67
C PHE A 15 -0.07 28.73 17.40
N PRO A 16 0.64 29.88 17.43
CA PRO A 16 1.34 30.38 16.26
C PRO A 16 2.65 29.61 16.02
N ALA A 17 2.88 29.27 14.76
CA ALA A 17 4.15 28.73 14.27
C ALA A 17 5.28 29.77 14.42
N ALA A 18 6.33 29.43 15.15
CA ALA A 18 7.57 30.22 15.19
C ALA A 18 8.68 29.48 14.44
N ALA A 19 9.19 30.15 13.41
CA ALA A 19 10.25 29.69 12.52
C ALA A 19 11.59 29.50 13.25
N ALA A 20 12.38 28.57 12.71
CA ALA A 20 13.71 28.20 13.17
C ALA A 20 14.71 29.38 13.17
N ALA A 21 15.35 29.58 14.32
CA ALA A 21 16.64 30.25 14.42
C ALA A 21 17.48 29.51 15.46
N ALA A 22 18.60 28.94 15.02
CA ALA A 22 19.59 28.30 15.86
C ALA A 22 20.24 29.36 16.77
N ALA A 23 19.87 29.34 18.04
CA ALA A 23 20.60 29.96 19.14
C ALA A 23 20.74 28.91 20.24
N THR A 24 21.95 28.71 20.75
CA THR A 24 22.27 27.88 21.92
C THR A 24 21.34 28.24 23.09
N SER A 25 20.26 27.49 23.27
CA SER A 25 19.31 27.71 24.35
C SER A 25 19.72 26.89 25.56
N SER A 26 20.10 27.56 26.65
CA SER A 26 20.00 26.96 27.98
C SER A 26 18.60 26.38 28.15
N ALA A 27 18.48 25.13 28.60
CA ALA A 27 17.19 24.50 28.89
C ALA A 27 16.32 25.44 29.75
N GLN A 28 15.01 25.52 29.48
CA GLN A 28 14.10 26.34 30.28
C GLN A 28 13.67 25.59 31.55
N PRO A 29 13.58 26.27 32.71
CA PRO A 29 13.14 25.65 33.96
C PRO A 29 11.68 25.19 33.85
N LEU A 30 11.30 24.17 34.62
CA LEU A 30 9.89 23.79 34.73
C LEU A 30 9.07 24.96 35.29
N PRO A 31 7.81 25.11 34.86
CA PRO A 31 6.87 26.00 35.51
C PRO A 31 6.83 25.73 37.02
N SER A 32 6.83 26.79 37.83
CA SER A 32 6.71 26.65 39.28
C SER A 32 5.33 26.06 39.61
N PRO A 33 5.25 25.03 40.46
CA PRO A 33 3.97 24.42 40.83
C PRO A 33 3.21 25.26 41.87
N LEU A 34 3.84 26.31 42.40
CA LEU A 34 3.29 27.17 43.41
C LEU A 34 2.55 28.36 42.79
N PRO A 35 1.35 28.73 43.28
CA PRO A 35 0.64 29.93 42.84
C PRO A 35 1.44 31.22 43.08
N ASP A 36 1.09 32.29 42.35
CA ASP A 36 1.72 33.60 42.51
C ASP A 36 1.42 34.21 43.89
N LEU A 37 2.44 34.87 44.47
CA LEU A 37 2.35 35.45 45.82
C LEU A 37 1.49 36.72 45.90
N GLY A 38 1.08 37.31 44.78
CA GLY A 38 0.33 38.58 44.74
C GLY A 38 1.14 39.81 45.22
N VAL A 39 2.33 39.60 45.78
CA VAL A 39 3.32 40.61 46.18
C VAL A 39 4.59 40.37 45.37
N PRO A 40 5.20 41.40 44.74
CA PRO A 40 6.36 41.22 43.87
C PRO A 40 7.63 40.93 44.67
N PHE A 41 7.99 39.66 44.77
CA PHE A 41 9.26 39.18 45.31
C PHE A 41 10.23 38.80 44.19
N SER A 42 11.49 39.20 44.35
CA SER A 42 12.61 38.63 43.59
C SER A 42 13.09 37.32 44.22
N ALA A 43 13.71 36.46 43.40
CA ALA A 43 14.30 35.21 43.90
C ALA A 43 15.42 35.44 44.94
N ALA A 44 16.11 36.58 44.89
CA ALA A 44 17.11 36.97 45.88
C ALA A 44 16.46 37.32 47.23
N GLU A 45 15.36 38.08 47.22
CA GLU A 45 14.61 38.42 48.44
C GLU A 45 14.09 37.18 49.17
N LEU A 46 13.53 36.20 48.45
CA LEU A 46 13.06 34.95 49.06
C LEU A 46 14.21 34.10 49.59
N ARG A 47 15.34 34.06 48.89
CA ARG A 47 16.54 33.30 49.28
C ARG A 47 17.18 33.85 50.55
N ASP A 48 17.32 35.17 50.65
CA ASP A 48 17.82 35.81 51.87
C ASP A 48 16.89 35.54 53.04
N THR A 49 15.57 35.61 52.81
CA THR A 49 14.55 35.35 53.85
C THR A 49 14.63 33.90 54.33
N ALA A 50 14.78 32.94 53.41
CA ALA A 50 14.99 31.54 53.72
C ALA A 50 16.21 31.33 54.62
N TYR A 51 17.35 31.94 54.27
CA TYR A 51 18.56 31.84 55.09
C TYR A 51 18.39 32.47 56.48
N GLU A 52 17.77 33.65 56.56
CA GLU A 52 17.48 34.35 57.82
C GLU A 52 16.62 33.49 58.76
N LEU A 53 15.59 32.84 58.21
CA LEU A 53 14.71 31.94 58.93
C LEU A 53 15.44 30.67 59.39
N LEU A 54 16.28 30.08 58.54
CA LEU A 54 17.12 28.94 58.88
C LEU A 54 18.12 29.27 60.01
N ALA A 55 18.74 30.45 59.95
CA ALA A 55 19.66 30.94 60.97
C ALA A 55 18.94 31.23 62.30
N ALA A 56 17.71 31.75 62.25
CA ALA A 56 16.88 31.95 63.43
C ALA A 56 16.47 30.61 64.08
N ALA A 57 15.95 29.67 63.29
CA ALA A 57 15.51 28.36 63.74
C ALA A 57 16.68 27.52 64.31
N SER A 58 17.86 27.63 63.71
CA SER A 58 19.05 26.88 64.15
C SER A 58 19.60 27.29 65.52
N ARG A 59 19.20 28.47 66.03
CA ARG A 59 19.63 28.99 67.33
C ARG A 59 18.73 28.57 68.49
N ALA A 60 17.45 28.31 68.24
CA ALA A 60 16.47 27.98 69.29
C ALA A 60 16.82 26.67 70.05
N THR A 61 17.64 25.79 69.45
CA THR A 61 17.94 24.46 69.97
C THR A 61 19.26 24.32 70.75
N GLY A 62 19.96 25.42 71.13
CA GLY A 62 21.30 25.34 71.74
C GLY A 62 21.50 26.23 72.97
N THR A 63 21.64 25.63 74.15
CA THR A 63 21.91 26.30 75.46
C THR A 63 23.35 26.80 75.65
N LYS A 64 24.12 27.04 74.58
CA LYS A 64 25.44 27.69 74.69
C LYS A 64 25.56 28.89 73.73
N PRO A 65 26.01 30.07 74.22
CA PRO A 65 26.24 31.22 73.38
C PRO A 65 27.39 30.92 72.41
N LEU A 66 27.18 31.22 71.12
CA LEU A 66 28.27 31.31 70.16
C LEU A 66 29.06 32.58 70.50
N THR A 67 30.08 32.46 71.34
CA THR A 67 31.12 33.47 71.47
C THR A 67 31.87 33.52 70.13
N TYR A 68 31.89 34.68 69.48
CA TYR A 68 32.78 34.94 68.36
C TYR A 68 34.23 34.82 68.86
N ILE A 69 34.96 33.81 68.39
CA ILE A 69 36.41 33.66 68.61
C ILE A 69 37.08 33.77 67.23
N PRO A 70 38.00 34.73 67.01
CA PRO A 70 38.84 34.75 65.82
C PRO A 70 39.72 33.49 65.81
N GLN A 71 39.82 32.83 64.66
CA GLN A 71 40.55 31.57 64.46
C GLN A 71 41.93 31.52 65.14
N SER A 72 42.07 30.75 66.23
CA SER A 72 43.28 29.95 66.54
C SER A 72 43.00 28.96 67.68
N ALA A 73 43.48 27.72 67.51
CA ALA A 73 43.64 26.65 68.51
C ALA A 73 42.47 25.67 68.82
N SER A 74 42.65 24.46 68.29
CA SER A 74 42.57 23.13 68.94
C SER A 74 41.30 22.63 69.65
N ILE A 75 40.88 21.47 69.12
CA ILE A 75 39.79 20.54 69.46
C ILE A 75 39.76 20.09 70.93
N ALA A 76 38.56 20.00 71.51
CA ALA A 76 38.19 18.99 72.51
C ALA A 76 36.71 18.61 72.38
N ILE A 77 36.43 17.33 72.13
CA ILE A 77 35.09 16.73 71.96
C ILE A 77 34.80 15.85 73.17
N THR A 78 33.60 15.97 73.75
CA THR A 78 33.00 14.90 74.57
C THR A 78 31.69 14.43 73.91
N PRO A 79 31.42 13.11 73.87
CA PRO A 79 30.28 12.57 73.15
C PRO A 79 29.03 12.56 74.03
N SER A 80 27.87 12.86 73.45
CA SER A 80 26.59 12.37 73.97
C SER A 80 25.86 11.69 72.83
N SER A 81 25.63 10.40 73.03
CA SER A 81 25.06 9.44 72.10
C SER A 81 23.55 9.34 72.33
N SER A 82 22.75 9.43 71.28
CA SER A 82 21.44 8.78 71.21
C SER A 82 21.01 8.62 69.75
N SER A 83 21.29 7.42 69.21
CA SER A 83 20.81 6.95 67.92
C SER A 83 19.43 6.30 68.07
N PHE A 84 18.40 6.91 67.49
CA PHE A 84 17.13 6.24 67.17
C PHE A 84 17.04 6.03 65.66
N LEU A 85 16.62 4.83 65.28
CA LEU A 85 16.55 4.30 63.92
C LEU A 85 15.44 5.02 63.12
N GLN A 86 15.79 6.07 62.38
CA GLN A 86 15.02 6.54 61.23
C GLN A 86 15.83 6.26 59.97
N ARG A 87 15.18 5.74 58.92
CA ARG A 87 15.79 5.54 57.59
C ARG A 87 16.22 6.93 57.07
N GLY A 88 17.52 7.15 56.89
CA GLY A 88 18.07 8.44 56.46
C GLY A 88 17.61 8.85 55.06
N VAL A 89 17.79 10.13 54.71
CA VAL A 89 17.32 10.72 53.44
C VAL A 89 18.01 10.06 52.25
N LYS A 90 19.29 9.71 52.39
CA LYS A 90 20.03 8.90 51.40
C LYS A 90 19.36 7.55 51.12
N GLY A 91 18.77 6.93 52.15
CA GLY A 91 18.06 5.66 52.02
C GLY A 91 16.69 5.77 51.34
N ALA A 92 16.09 6.95 51.31
CA ALA A 92 14.88 7.25 50.54
C ALA A 92 15.21 7.61 49.07
N LEU A 93 16.38 8.19 48.83
CA LEU A 93 16.87 8.52 47.49
C LEU A 93 17.53 7.33 46.76
N GLY A 94 17.94 6.29 47.49
CA GLY A 94 18.61 5.12 46.92
C GLY A 94 20.12 5.32 46.67
N ILE A 95 20.73 6.31 47.32
CA ILE A 95 22.16 6.63 47.19
C ILE A 95 22.98 5.75 48.16
N GLU A 96 24.07 5.14 47.70
CA GLU A 96 24.97 4.32 48.54
C GLU A 96 25.57 5.14 49.68
N ALA A 97 25.48 4.61 50.91
CA ALA A 97 25.94 5.31 52.11
C ALA A 97 27.47 5.27 52.25
N LEU A 98 28.16 6.32 51.81
CA LEU A 98 29.56 6.57 52.18
C LEU A 98 29.64 7.01 53.66
N PRO A 99 30.63 6.55 54.45
CA PRO A 99 30.78 6.99 55.85
C PRO A 99 30.84 8.51 55.95
N SER A 100 29.94 9.10 56.76
CA SER A 100 29.83 10.55 56.93
C SER A 100 31.19 11.14 57.33
N SER A 101 31.68 12.13 56.59
CA SER A 101 32.86 12.88 57.00
C SER A 101 32.54 13.58 58.34
N LYS A 102 33.53 13.68 59.24
CA LYS A 102 33.39 14.29 60.57
C LYS A 102 33.22 15.82 60.54
N GLY A 103 32.45 16.35 59.59
CA GLY A 103 32.08 17.76 59.51
C GLY A 103 30.78 18.01 60.25
N GLY A 104 30.85 18.54 61.48
CA GLY A 104 29.66 18.78 62.31
C GLY A 104 28.66 19.80 61.71
N ARG A 105 27.51 19.98 62.38
CA ARG A 105 26.40 20.89 62.03
C ARG A 105 26.81 22.30 61.56
N THR A 106 27.95 22.81 62.01
CA THR A 106 28.52 24.09 61.59
C THR A 106 29.00 24.10 60.14
N ALA A 107 29.55 22.99 59.64
CA ALA A 107 29.97 22.84 58.25
C ALA A 107 28.76 22.78 57.29
N ALA A 108 27.68 22.10 57.69
CA ALA A 108 26.44 22.05 56.91
C ALA A 108 25.75 23.43 56.82
N LEU A 109 25.74 24.20 57.91
CA LEU A 109 25.19 25.57 57.87
C LEU A 109 26.04 26.50 56.99
N GLU A 110 27.35 26.30 56.98
CA GLU A 110 28.27 27.03 56.12
C GLU A 110 28.10 26.66 54.64
N LEU A 111 27.89 25.38 54.34
CA LEU A 111 27.53 24.90 53.01
C LEU A 111 26.23 25.58 52.52
N VAL A 112 25.17 25.56 53.34
CA VAL A 112 23.89 26.19 52.98
C VAL A 112 24.05 27.70 52.76
N ARG A 113 24.85 28.39 53.57
CA ARG A 113 25.16 29.82 53.40
C ARG A 113 25.75 30.12 52.02
N VAL A 114 26.78 29.37 51.64
CA VAL A 114 27.47 29.54 50.35
C VAL A 114 26.51 29.25 49.19
N ARG A 115 25.71 28.18 49.26
CA ARG A 115 24.72 27.83 48.22
C ARG A 115 23.61 28.86 48.07
N MET A 116 23.19 29.46 49.18
CA MET A 116 22.23 30.56 49.19
C MET A 116 22.83 31.89 48.76
N GLY A 117 24.12 31.97 48.42
CA GLY A 117 24.77 33.20 47.96
C GLY A 117 24.86 34.28 49.04
N VAL A 118 24.76 33.91 50.32
CA VAL A 118 24.80 34.85 51.44
C VAL A 118 26.26 35.15 51.79
N THR A 119 26.67 36.41 51.76
CA THR A 119 28.05 36.81 52.07
C THR A 119 28.39 36.66 53.55
N ASP A 120 29.68 36.54 53.90
CA ASP A 120 30.13 36.48 55.31
C ASP A 120 29.68 37.71 56.11
N GLN A 121 29.71 38.88 55.45
CA GLN A 121 29.27 40.13 56.05
C GLN A 121 27.76 40.14 56.32
N ALA A 122 26.95 39.62 55.39
CA ALA A 122 25.51 39.49 55.56
C ALA A 122 25.16 38.48 56.66
N ASP A 123 25.80 37.31 56.70
CA ASP A 123 25.59 36.32 57.77
C ASP A 123 25.98 36.88 59.15
N ALA A 124 27.15 37.54 59.26
CA ALA A 124 27.57 38.19 60.49
C ALA A 124 26.59 39.28 60.95
N ARG A 125 25.97 40.02 60.01
CA ARG A 125 24.90 40.98 60.31
C ARG A 125 23.65 40.28 60.83
N ILE A 126 23.19 39.23 60.16
CA ILE A 126 22.00 38.44 60.54
C ILE A 126 22.19 37.83 61.93
N ARG A 127 23.33 37.18 62.20
CA ARG A 127 23.63 36.59 63.53
C ARG A 127 23.66 37.63 64.65
N ARG A 128 24.24 38.81 64.41
CA ARG A 128 24.24 39.92 65.37
C ARG A 128 22.83 40.45 65.62
N GLY A 129 22.02 40.60 64.57
CA GLY A 129 20.61 40.98 64.69
C GLY A 129 19.82 40.00 65.54
N LEU A 130 19.92 38.70 65.21
CA LEU A 130 19.29 37.62 65.96
C LEU A 130 19.76 37.56 67.43
N LEU A 131 21.02 37.94 67.75
CA LEU A 131 21.48 38.09 69.14
C LEU A 131 20.75 39.21 69.87
N ARG A 132 20.52 40.36 69.22
CA ARG A 132 19.75 41.49 69.78
C ARG A 132 18.25 41.19 69.92
N VAL A 133 17.70 40.36 69.02
CA VAL A 133 16.33 39.84 69.13
C VAL A 133 16.21 38.94 70.34
N ALA A 134 17.07 37.92 70.46
CA ALA A 134 17.08 36.98 71.59
C ALA A 134 17.28 37.67 72.95
N ALA A 135 18.16 38.67 73.03
CA ALA A 135 18.36 39.45 74.25
C ALA A 135 17.12 40.26 74.68
N GLY A 136 16.20 40.53 73.74
CA GLY A 136 14.94 41.23 74.02
C GLY A 136 13.73 40.31 74.25
N GLN A 137 13.88 38.99 74.06
CA GLN A 137 12.82 37.98 74.13
C GLN A 137 13.36 36.75 74.89
N LEU A 138 13.51 36.85 76.21
CA LEU A 138 14.07 35.79 77.05
C LEU A 138 13.13 34.56 77.05
N GLY A 139 13.61 33.45 76.49
CA GLY A 139 12.95 32.13 76.59
C GLY A 139 11.94 31.78 75.48
N ARG A 140 11.70 32.67 74.51
CA ARG A 140 10.82 32.42 73.34
C ARG A 140 11.62 31.90 72.14
N GLY A 141 11.19 30.78 71.54
CA GLY A 141 11.81 30.21 70.34
C GLY A 141 11.43 30.95 69.06
N ALA A 142 12.14 30.67 67.96
CA ALA A 142 11.95 31.33 66.66
C ALA A 142 10.54 31.13 66.06
N GLU A 143 9.90 30.03 66.45
CA GLU A 143 8.51 29.65 66.16
C GLU A 143 7.45 30.52 66.85
N SER A 144 7.84 31.30 67.86
CA SER A 144 6.92 32.15 68.63
C SER A 144 7.11 33.65 68.36
N MET A 145 7.86 34.01 67.30
CA MET A 145 8.17 35.39 66.94
C MET A 145 7.87 35.69 65.46
N VAL A 146 7.41 36.91 65.19
CA VAL A 146 7.30 37.44 63.82
C VAL A 146 8.66 38.00 63.41
N LEU A 147 9.46 37.19 62.72
CA LEU A 147 10.86 37.51 62.41
C LEU A 147 11.04 38.85 61.68
N PRO A 148 10.27 39.19 60.62
CA PRO A 148 10.43 40.47 59.93
C PRO A 148 10.17 41.69 60.82
N LEU A 149 9.22 41.57 61.75
CA LEU A 149 8.90 42.64 62.71
C LEU A 149 10.04 42.85 63.71
N GLU A 150 10.58 41.78 64.27
CA GLU A 150 11.71 41.86 65.20
C GLU A 150 12.97 42.40 64.50
N PHE A 151 13.17 42.05 63.24
CA PHE A 151 14.23 42.62 62.41
C PHE A 151 14.08 44.13 62.20
N LEU A 152 12.90 44.59 61.77
CA LEU A 152 12.62 46.03 61.61
C LEU A 152 12.85 46.84 62.90
N GLN A 153 12.69 46.24 64.08
CA GLN A 153 12.88 46.91 65.38
C GLN A 153 14.33 46.92 65.90
N LYS A 154 15.16 45.96 65.50
CA LYS A 154 16.50 45.73 66.09
C LYS A 154 17.66 46.17 65.20
N PHE A 155 17.44 46.23 63.89
CA PHE A 155 18.43 46.71 62.93
C PHE A 155 18.33 48.23 62.77
N LYS A 156 19.49 48.87 62.74
CA LYS A 156 19.64 50.31 62.48
C LYS A 156 20.26 50.52 61.09
N PRO A 157 20.07 51.69 60.46
CA PRO A 157 20.75 52.02 59.20
C PRO A 157 22.28 51.85 59.29
N SER A 158 22.87 52.11 60.48
CA SER A 158 24.30 51.94 60.75
C SER A 158 24.81 50.49 60.72
N ASP A 159 23.92 49.49 60.71
CA ASP A 159 24.30 48.08 60.60
C ASP A 159 24.57 47.67 59.13
N PHE A 160 24.30 48.55 58.17
CA PHE A 160 24.44 48.34 56.73
C PHE A 160 25.57 49.20 56.18
N SER A 161 26.32 48.67 55.20
CA SER A 161 27.41 49.43 54.57
C SER A 161 26.89 50.36 53.48
N ASP A 162 25.75 50.01 52.88
CA ASP A 162 25.10 50.75 51.80
C ASP A 162 23.67 51.16 52.20
N PRO A 163 23.29 52.45 52.13
CA PRO A 163 21.93 52.90 52.39
C PRO A 163 20.89 52.32 51.41
N VAL A 164 21.29 51.96 50.18
CA VAL A 164 20.38 51.34 49.19
C VAL A 164 20.04 49.91 49.62
N GLU A 165 21.05 49.15 50.08
CA GLU A 165 20.86 47.81 50.65
C GLU A 165 19.92 47.83 51.86
N TYR A 166 20.05 48.83 52.75
CA TYR A 166 19.15 49.00 53.89
C TYR A 166 17.70 49.23 53.46
N LYS A 167 17.47 50.12 52.48
CA LYS A 167 16.12 50.41 51.98
C LYS A 167 15.49 49.19 51.29
N ALA A 168 16.27 48.44 50.51
CA ALA A 168 15.82 47.21 49.88
C ALA A 168 15.45 46.14 50.92
N TRP A 169 16.32 45.93 51.92
CA TRP A 169 16.06 45.03 53.05
C TRP A 169 14.81 45.43 53.84
N GLN A 170 14.62 46.72 54.12
CA GLN A 170 13.47 47.24 54.83
C GLN A 170 12.18 46.99 54.04
N THR A 171 12.19 47.31 52.74
CA THR A 171 11.06 47.07 51.84
C THR A 171 10.70 45.59 51.79
N ARG A 172 11.70 44.69 51.71
CA ARG A 172 11.50 43.24 51.74
C ARG A 172 10.78 42.79 53.02
N ASN A 173 11.17 43.30 54.18
CA ASN A 173 10.52 42.92 55.44
C ASN A 173 9.05 43.39 55.51
N PHE A 174 8.72 44.56 54.95
CA PHE A 174 7.32 44.98 54.81
C PHE A 174 6.54 44.10 53.83
N LYS A 175 7.13 43.74 52.68
CA LYS A 175 6.53 42.76 51.75
C LYS A 175 6.25 41.42 52.42
N LEU A 176 7.15 40.92 53.26
CA LEU A 176 6.96 39.66 53.99
C LEU A 176 5.78 39.74 54.97
N LEU A 177 5.68 40.84 55.71
CA LEU A 177 4.55 41.08 56.60
C LEU A 177 3.23 41.21 55.83
N GLU A 178 3.24 41.89 54.69
CA GLU A 178 2.08 41.99 53.79
C GLU A 178 1.67 40.61 53.27
N ALA A 179 2.60 39.87 52.69
CA ALA A 179 2.34 38.57 52.09
C ALA A 179 1.84 37.56 53.14
N GLY A 180 2.48 37.48 54.31
CA GLY A 180 2.16 36.47 55.30
C GLY A 180 0.94 36.76 56.18
N LEU A 181 0.64 38.03 56.44
CA LEU A 181 -0.44 38.39 57.38
C LEU A 181 -1.66 39.00 56.71
N LEU A 182 -1.54 39.53 55.48
CA LEU A 182 -2.65 40.20 54.77
C LEU A 182 -3.09 39.48 53.49
N VAL A 183 -2.17 38.89 52.74
CA VAL A 183 -2.46 38.23 51.45
C VAL A 183 -2.70 36.74 51.65
N HIS A 184 -1.77 36.06 52.32
CA HIS A 184 -1.76 34.60 52.55
C HIS A 184 -1.71 34.24 54.05
N PRO A 185 -2.64 34.73 54.89
CA PRO A 185 -2.66 34.34 56.29
C PRO A 185 -3.17 32.90 56.44
N LEU A 186 -2.54 32.09 57.28
CA LEU A 186 -3.04 30.75 57.63
C LEU A 186 -4.49 30.80 58.14
N VAL A 187 -4.79 31.80 58.98
CA VAL A 187 -6.16 32.05 59.47
C VAL A 187 -6.84 33.13 58.61
N PRO A 188 -7.90 32.80 57.85
CA PRO A 188 -8.57 33.73 56.96
C PRO A 188 -9.03 35.02 57.65
N LEU A 189 -8.88 36.16 56.96
CA LEU A 189 -9.25 37.47 57.49
C LEU A 189 -10.72 37.81 57.18
N LYS A 190 -11.46 38.25 58.20
CA LYS A 190 -12.77 38.90 57.99
C LYS A 190 -12.57 40.29 57.36
N LYS A 191 -13.42 40.67 56.40
CA LYS A 191 -13.37 42.00 55.72
C LYS A 191 -13.47 43.20 56.68
N SER A 192 -14.01 43.00 57.88
CA SER A 192 -14.14 43.99 58.95
C SER A 192 -12.94 44.06 59.90
N ASN A 193 -11.89 43.26 59.70
CA ASN A 193 -10.74 43.22 60.62
C ASN A 193 -10.01 44.57 60.66
N VAL A 194 -10.07 45.22 61.83
CA VAL A 194 -9.52 46.56 62.06
C VAL A 194 -7.99 46.54 62.01
N SER A 195 -7.35 45.55 62.63
CA SER A 195 -5.88 45.38 62.61
C SER A 195 -5.34 45.22 61.19
N ALA A 196 -6.06 44.50 60.32
CA ALA A 196 -5.67 44.34 58.92
C ALA A 196 -5.79 45.65 58.11
N LYS A 197 -6.82 46.47 58.37
CA LYS A 197 -6.97 47.79 57.71
C LYS A 197 -5.86 48.75 58.13
N ILE A 198 -5.56 48.81 59.44
CA ILE A 198 -4.49 49.65 59.98
C ILE A 198 -3.14 49.20 59.41
N MET A 199 -2.88 47.89 59.36
CA MET A 199 -1.63 47.36 58.81
C MET A 199 -1.45 47.68 57.32
N ARG A 200 -2.52 47.60 56.51
CA ARG A 200 -2.47 48.02 55.08
C ARG A 200 -2.10 49.49 54.94
N GLN A 201 -2.65 50.37 55.78
CA GLN A 201 -2.31 51.79 55.78
C GLN A 201 -0.83 52.01 56.12
N ILE A 202 -0.33 51.38 57.18
CA ILE A 202 1.07 51.51 57.60
C ILE A 202 2.04 50.99 56.52
N ILE A 203 1.70 49.88 55.84
CA ILE A 203 2.53 49.33 54.76
C ILE A 203 2.53 50.25 53.54
N HIS A 204 1.40 50.89 53.20
CA HIS A 204 1.35 51.89 52.14
C HIS A 204 2.24 53.10 52.47
N GLU A 205 2.15 53.64 53.69
CA GLU A 205 3.02 54.70 54.19
C GLU A 205 4.52 54.30 54.18
N ALA A 206 4.82 53.01 54.40
CA ALA A 206 6.17 52.46 54.33
C ALA A 206 6.70 52.41 52.89
N TYR A 207 5.88 52.03 51.91
CA TYR A 207 6.26 52.02 50.50
C TYR A 207 6.49 53.43 49.94
N ASP A 208 5.74 54.42 50.44
CA ASP A 208 5.93 55.85 50.11
C ASP A 208 7.15 56.47 50.81
N GLY A 209 7.87 55.70 51.65
CA GLY A 209 9.08 56.12 52.34
C GLY A 209 8.86 57.09 53.50
N GLN A 210 7.62 57.20 54.00
CA GLN A 210 7.23 58.16 55.04
C GLN A 210 7.27 57.59 56.46
N LEU A 211 7.73 56.34 56.64
CA LEU A 211 7.69 55.64 57.93
C LEU A 211 9.02 55.76 58.71
N GLU A 212 8.95 56.28 59.95
CA GLU A 212 10.07 56.25 60.89
C GLU A 212 10.20 54.88 61.59
N THR A 213 11.32 54.17 61.40
CA THR A 213 11.57 52.82 61.94
C THR A 213 12.23 52.77 63.31
N GLY A 214 12.29 53.89 64.03
CA GLY A 214 12.78 53.91 65.40
C GLY A 214 11.92 53.03 66.31
N ARG A 215 12.56 52.23 67.18
CA ARG A 215 11.89 51.31 68.14
C ARG A 215 10.79 51.99 69.01
N ASN A 216 10.89 53.31 69.20
CA ASN A 216 9.95 54.12 69.99
C ASN A 216 9.03 55.01 69.15
N SER A 217 9.01 54.88 67.82
CA SER A 217 8.08 55.65 66.99
C SER A 217 6.65 55.14 67.18
N GLU A 218 5.68 56.04 67.19
CA GLU A 218 4.27 55.70 67.34
C GLU A 218 3.80 54.75 66.22
N SER A 219 4.31 54.94 65.00
CA SER A 219 4.00 54.09 63.85
C SER A 219 4.57 52.66 64.00
N MET A 220 5.75 52.48 64.60
CA MET A 220 6.33 51.15 64.86
C MET A 220 5.62 50.42 66.00
N GLN A 221 5.15 51.15 67.03
CA GLN A 221 4.32 50.56 68.10
C GLN A 221 2.95 50.13 67.59
N ARG A 222 2.30 50.97 66.76
CA ARG A 222 1.06 50.62 66.06
C ARG A 222 1.25 49.39 65.19
N LEU A 223 2.29 49.35 64.35
CA LEU A 223 2.63 48.18 63.53
C LEU A 223 2.85 46.92 64.38
N ARG A 224 3.60 47.02 65.48
CA ARG A 224 3.83 45.89 66.40
C ARG A 224 2.51 45.35 66.95
N SER A 225 1.62 46.22 67.43
CA SER A 225 0.33 45.81 67.97
C SER A 225 -0.56 45.12 66.93
N THR A 226 -0.60 45.65 65.69
CA THR A 226 -1.41 45.08 64.61
C THR A 226 -0.84 43.76 64.10
N VAL A 227 0.49 43.67 63.94
CA VAL A 227 1.15 42.46 63.46
C VAL A 227 1.00 41.32 64.46
N LEU A 228 1.23 41.57 65.76
CA LEU A 228 1.04 40.55 66.79
C LEU A 228 -0.44 40.12 66.90
N SER A 229 -1.37 41.07 66.79
CA SER A 229 -2.81 40.77 66.76
C SER A 229 -3.22 39.90 65.56
N LEU A 230 -2.50 39.96 64.44
CA LEU A 230 -2.78 39.16 63.24
C LEU A 230 -2.03 37.82 63.23
N ALA A 231 -0.83 37.78 63.79
CA ALA A 231 0.01 36.58 63.82
C ALA A 231 -0.37 35.60 64.95
N CYS A 232 -0.75 36.09 66.12
CA CYS A 232 -1.12 35.26 67.28
C CYS A 232 -2.60 34.84 67.27
N ARG A 233 -3.22 34.68 66.09
CA ARG A 233 -4.62 34.24 65.97
C ARG A 233 -4.65 32.72 65.92
N SER A 234 -5.14 32.08 66.97
CA SER A 234 -5.22 30.63 67.01
C SER A 234 -6.44 30.07 66.26
N LEU A 235 -6.34 28.82 65.81
CA LEU A 235 -7.47 27.98 65.37
C LEU A 235 -8.29 27.43 66.56
N ASP A 236 -7.65 27.24 67.73
CA ASP A 236 -8.24 26.72 68.98
C ASP A 236 -7.84 27.59 70.18
N GLU A 237 -8.75 27.85 71.12
CA GLU A 237 -8.62 28.91 72.16
C GLU A 237 -7.45 28.77 73.17
N THR A 238 -6.53 27.81 73.01
CA THR A 238 -5.52 27.43 74.02
C THR A 238 -4.05 27.40 73.59
N SER A 239 -3.64 27.84 72.37
CA SER A 239 -2.22 27.84 71.96
C SER A 239 -1.62 29.25 71.75
N ASP A 240 -0.36 29.45 72.18
CA ASP A 240 0.47 30.67 71.98
C ASP A 240 1.29 30.54 70.67
N GLU A 241 0.64 30.08 69.58
CA GLU A 241 1.26 29.84 68.26
C GLU A 241 1.29 31.12 67.42
N CYS A 242 2.40 31.34 66.69
CA CYS A 242 2.66 32.54 65.92
C CYS A 242 2.67 32.25 64.41
N HIS A 243 1.56 32.57 63.74
CA HIS A 243 1.33 32.31 62.32
C HIS A 243 1.67 33.54 61.48
N TRP A 244 2.87 33.58 60.89
CA TRP A 244 3.29 34.68 60.00
C TRP A 244 3.88 34.23 58.66
N ALA A 245 4.42 33.02 58.58
CA ALA A 245 5.10 32.49 57.39
C ALA A 245 4.60 31.09 57.00
N ASP A 246 3.56 30.60 57.64
CA ASP A 246 2.99 29.25 57.51
C ASP A 246 1.73 29.21 56.63
N GLY A 247 1.24 30.36 56.18
CA GLY A 247 0.13 30.42 55.22
C GLY A 247 0.58 30.13 53.78
N PHE A 248 -0.27 29.39 53.06
CA PHE A 248 -0.07 29.00 51.67
C PHE A 248 -0.39 30.15 50.69
N PRO A 249 0.45 30.44 49.67
CA PRO A 249 1.66 29.72 49.25
C PRO A 249 2.98 30.34 49.71
N LEU A 250 2.98 31.38 50.58
CA LEU A 250 4.20 32.05 51.03
C LEU A 250 5.19 31.09 51.68
N ASN A 251 4.69 30.21 52.55
CA ASN A 251 5.49 29.17 53.19
C ASN A 251 6.31 28.34 52.20
N LEU A 252 5.68 27.87 51.12
CA LEU A 252 6.32 26.97 50.15
C LEU A 252 7.27 27.70 49.22
N HIS A 253 7.03 28.98 48.90
CA HIS A 253 7.99 29.79 48.14
C HIS A 253 9.29 30.02 48.92
N ILE A 254 9.21 30.24 50.24
CA ILE A 254 10.38 30.32 51.12
C ILE A 254 11.04 28.94 51.24
N TYR A 255 10.24 27.89 51.46
CA TYR A 255 10.75 26.53 51.62
C TYR A 255 11.44 26.00 50.36
N LYS A 256 10.93 26.34 49.17
CA LYS A 256 11.56 26.03 47.89
C LYS A 256 13.01 26.54 47.84
N MET A 257 13.27 27.77 48.30
CA MET A 257 14.64 28.31 48.36
C MET A 257 15.54 27.53 49.33
N LEU A 258 14.99 27.00 50.42
CA LEU A 258 15.71 26.12 51.35
C LEU A 258 16.08 24.79 50.71
N VAL A 259 15.15 24.18 49.97
CA VAL A 259 15.37 22.93 49.26
C VAL A 259 16.45 23.05 48.17
N GLU A 260 16.57 24.23 47.54
CA GLU A 260 17.64 24.46 46.54
C GLU A 260 19.06 24.35 47.13
N ALA A 261 19.23 24.50 48.46
CA ALA A 261 20.52 24.30 49.11
C ALA A 261 20.94 22.82 49.23
N CYS A 262 20.05 21.88 48.92
CA CYS A 262 20.34 20.45 48.86
C CYS A 262 21.11 20.03 47.59
N PHE A 263 21.32 20.95 46.64
CA PHE A 263 21.93 20.67 45.35
C PHE A 263 23.28 21.36 45.18
N ASP A 264 24.17 20.70 44.43
CA ASP A 264 25.42 21.31 43.99
C ASP A 264 25.14 22.40 42.94
N ALA A 265 25.94 23.47 42.99
CA ALA A 265 25.88 24.62 42.09
C ALA A 265 26.69 24.37 40.81
N GLU A 266 27.68 23.48 40.84
CA GLU A 266 28.51 23.12 39.68
C GLU A 266 27.88 21.98 38.88
N ASP A 267 27.57 20.86 39.55
CA ASP A 267 27.07 19.63 38.89
C ASP A 267 25.56 19.39 39.04
N GLY A 268 24.86 20.18 39.85
CA GLY A 268 23.40 20.07 40.04
C GLY A 268 22.93 18.77 40.70
N THR A 269 23.85 17.94 41.20
CA THR A 269 23.59 16.70 41.93
C THR A 269 23.22 16.97 43.39
N VAL A 270 22.68 15.96 44.08
CA VAL A 270 22.39 16.06 45.51
C VAL A 270 23.70 16.09 46.30
N VAL A 271 23.79 16.97 47.31
CA VAL A 271 25.01 17.11 48.13
C VAL A 271 25.29 15.86 48.96
N ASN A 272 26.58 15.57 49.19
CA ASN A 272 27.00 14.42 50.01
C ASN A 272 26.54 14.54 51.46
N GLU A 273 26.41 15.77 51.98
CA GLU A 273 25.96 16.11 53.34
C GLU A 273 24.43 16.28 53.44
N ILE A 274 23.66 15.61 52.57
CA ILE A 274 22.20 15.81 52.49
C ILE A 274 21.48 15.51 53.81
N ASP A 275 21.93 14.52 54.58
CA ASP A 275 21.31 14.19 55.87
C ASP A 275 21.51 15.34 56.88
N GLU A 276 22.71 15.95 56.93
CA GLU A 276 22.99 17.10 57.79
C GLU A 276 22.26 18.37 57.35
N VAL A 277 22.15 18.61 56.04
CA VAL A 277 21.38 19.73 55.49
C VAL A 277 19.89 19.55 55.82
N MET A 278 19.36 18.34 55.66
CA MET A 278 17.96 18.05 55.96
C MET A 278 17.61 18.23 57.45
N GLU A 279 18.52 17.87 58.36
CA GLU A 279 18.35 18.15 59.79
C GLU A 279 18.34 19.65 60.12
N LEU A 280 19.00 20.50 59.31
CA LEU A 280 18.90 21.95 59.43
C LEU A 280 17.55 22.45 58.90
N LEU A 281 17.13 21.98 57.72
CA LEU A 281 15.86 22.35 57.09
C LEU A 281 14.66 22.00 57.97
N LYS A 282 14.66 20.83 58.63
CA LYS A 282 13.60 20.40 59.57
C LYS A 282 13.35 21.39 60.71
N LYS A 283 14.34 22.19 61.11
CA LYS A 283 14.14 23.22 62.16
C LYS A 283 13.21 24.34 61.72
N THR A 284 13.09 24.57 60.41
CA THR A 284 12.23 25.61 59.84
C THR A 284 10.78 25.17 59.69
N TRP A 285 10.50 23.87 59.81
CA TRP A 285 9.20 23.27 59.52
C TRP A 285 8.08 23.84 60.37
N LEU A 286 8.31 24.03 61.68
CA LEU A 286 7.30 24.61 62.57
C LEU A 286 6.96 26.07 62.21
N ILE A 287 7.92 26.85 61.70
CA ILE A 287 7.71 28.26 61.33
C ILE A 287 6.96 28.37 60.00
N LEU A 288 7.18 27.43 59.08
CA LEU A 288 6.62 27.43 57.73
C LEU A 288 5.38 26.53 57.61
N GLY A 289 4.97 25.81 58.65
CA GLY A 289 3.89 24.82 58.56
C GLY A 289 4.20 23.68 57.59
N VAL A 290 5.48 23.34 57.39
CA VAL A 290 5.91 22.26 56.48
C VAL A 290 6.01 20.95 57.25
N ASN A 291 5.49 19.88 56.65
CA ASN A 291 5.64 18.52 57.17
C ASN A 291 6.43 17.65 56.18
N GLN A 292 6.65 16.37 56.54
CA GLN A 292 7.38 15.43 55.68
C GLN A 292 6.71 15.26 54.30
N MET A 293 5.38 15.26 54.22
CA MET A 293 4.64 15.04 52.97
C MET A 293 4.86 16.23 52.00
N ILE A 294 4.71 17.46 52.50
CA ILE A 294 4.98 18.69 51.72
C ILE A 294 6.45 18.75 51.31
N HIS A 295 7.37 18.33 52.19
CA HIS A 295 8.79 18.23 51.83
C HIS A 295 9.01 17.25 50.68
N ASN A 296 8.44 16.04 50.75
CA ASN A 296 8.57 15.04 49.70
C ASN A 296 8.11 15.59 48.35
N LEU A 297 7.01 16.35 48.30
CA LEU A 297 6.53 17.02 47.08
C LEU A 297 7.52 18.07 46.56
N CYS A 298 7.90 19.02 47.41
CA CYS A 298 8.82 20.10 47.04
C CYS A 298 10.16 19.54 46.55
N PHE A 299 10.64 18.50 47.20
CA PHE A 299 11.91 17.86 46.87
C PHE A 299 11.82 17.01 45.60
N THR A 300 10.70 16.31 45.37
CA THR A 300 10.44 15.61 44.09
C THR A 300 10.48 16.59 42.91
N TRP A 301 9.79 17.72 43.03
CA TRP A 301 9.81 18.75 41.99
C TRP A 301 11.22 19.31 41.78
N ALA A 302 11.96 19.58 42.87
CA ALA A 302 13.31 20.13 42.78
C ALA A 302 14.28 19.15 42.11
N LEU A 303 14.29 17.87 42.49
CA LEU A 303 15.08 16.81 41.86
C LEU A 303 14.83 16.75 40.35
N PHE A 304 13.55 16.72 39.97
CA PHE A 304 13.17 16.65 38.57
C PHE A 304 13.55 17.93 37.80
N ASN A 305 13.34 19.10 38.40
CA ASN A 305 13.72 20.38 37.79
C ASN A 305 15.23 20.54 37.61
N ARG A 306 16.04 20.01 38.53
CA ARG A 306 17.49 19.98 38.33
C ARG A 306 17.89 19.09 37.17
N PHE A 307 17.27 17.92 37.02
CA PHE A 307 17.46 17.09 35.83
C PHE A 307 17.10 17.85 34.54
N VAL A 308 15.95 18.53 34.49
CA VAL A 308 15.54 19.32 33.32
C VAL A 308 16.55 20.43 32.97
N MET A 309 17.15 21.06 33.99
CA MET A 309 18.11 22.15 33.80
C MET A 309 19.49 21.71 33.32
N LEU A 310 19.93 20.51 33.70
CA LEU A 310 21.28 20.02 33.43
C LEU A 310 21.51 19.60 31.98
N ASP A 311 20.45 19.38 31.19
CA ASP A 311 20.45 18.94 29.77
C ASP A 311 21.34 17.70 29.47
N ARG A 312 21.82 17.02 30.52
CA ARG A 312 22.63 15.80 30.48
C ARG A 312 21.79 14.66 31.06
N ALA A 313 22.01 13.44 30.53
CA ALA A 313 21.38 12.21 31.01
C ALA A 313 21.90 11.83 32.42
N ASN A 314 21.49 12.56 33.44
CA ASN A 314 21.77 12.22 34.83
C ASN A 314 20.70 11.26 35.36
N ASN A 315 20.93 9.96 35.13
CA ASN A 315 20.02 8.89 35.54
C ASN A 315 19.88 8.78 37.06
N GLU A 316 20.84 9.28 37.85
CA GLU A 316 20.79 9.25 39.31
C GLU A 316 19.69 10.18 39.85
N LEU A 317 19.55 11.39 39.29
CA LEU A 317 18.48 12.34 39.65
C LEU A 317 17.10 11.80 39.26
N LEU A 318 16.99 11.13 38.10
CA LEU A 318 15.77 10.49 37.65
C LEU A 318 15.38 9.32 38.56
N SER A 319 16.33 8.45 38.90
CA SER A 319 16.09 7.35 39.84
C SER A 319 15.71 7.84 41.24
N SER A 320 16.35 8.91 41.71
CA SER A 320 15.99 9.55 42.98
C SER A 320 14.57 10.12 42.95
N THR A 321 14.16 10.72 41.83
CA THR A 321 12.79 11.23 41.63
C THR A 321 11.77 10.09 41.65
N GLU A 322 12.07 8.98 40.95
CA GLU A 322 11.21 7.79 40.92
C GLU A 322 11.03 7.19 42.32
N ASN A 323 12.12 7.05 43.09
CA ASN A 323 12.07 6.55 44.47
C ASN A 323 11.21 7.45 45.37
N LEU A 324 11.34 8.78 45.23
CA LEU A 324 10.57 9.71 46.04
C LEU A 324 9.08 9.76 45.64
N LEU A 325 8.75 9.54 44.36
CA LEU A 325 7.37 9.39 43.90
C LEU A 325 6.65 8.20 44.56
N VAL A 326 7.36 7.13 44.94
CA VAL A 326 6.78 6.02 45.70
C VAL A 326 6.31 6.47 47.09
N GLU A 327 7.06 7.34 47.76
CA GLU A 327 6.64 7.92 49.04
C GLU A 327 5.50 8.93 48.85
N VAL A 328 5.58 9.79 47.83
CA VAL A 328 4.48 10.71 47.48
C VAL A 328 3.17 9.97 47.19
N ALA A 329 3.24 8.81 46.52
CA ALA A 329 2.08 7.96 46.26
C ALA A 329 1.45 7.37 47.54
N LYS A 330 2.25 7.13 48.59
CA LYS A 330 1.74 6.73 49.90
C LYS A 330 1.12 7.91 50.61
N ASP A 331 1.81 9.05 50.62
CA ASP A 331 1.36 10.30 51.26
C ASP A 331 0.00 10.74 50.70
N ALA A 332 -0.17 10.72 49.37
CA ALA A 332 -1.40 11.08 48.68
C ALA A 332 -2.62 10.18 49.01
N LYS A 333 -2.41 8.97 49.53
CA LYS A 333 -3.50 8.07 49.98
C LYS A 333 -3.92 8.32 51.43
N ILE A 334 -3.07 8.99 52.21
CA ILE A 334 -3.24 9.15 53.66
C ILE A 334 -3.84 10.52 53.99
N THR A 335 -3.43 11.58 53.28
CA THR A 335 -3.82 12.96 53.58
C THR A 335 -5.01 13.44 52.76
N ASN A 336 -5.92 14.18 53.40
CA ASN A 336 -7.07 14.85 52.78
C ASN A 336 -6.96 16.38 52.89
N ASP A 337 -5.76 16.90 53.14
CA ASP A 337 -5.51 18.33 53.27
C ASP A 337 -5.67 19.03 51.88
N PRO A 338 -6.58 20.00 51.73
CA PRO A 338 -6.78 20.71 50.46
C PRO A 338 -5.51 21.39 49.95
N ASP A 339 -4.73 22.03 50.83
CA ASP A 339 -3.52 22.76 50.44
C ASP A 339 -2.45 21.79 49.90
N TYR A 340 -2.37 20.59 50.48
CA TYR A 340 -1.52 19.52 49.97
C TYR A 340 -1.99 19.01 48.60
N CYS A 341 -3.30 18.81 48.41
CA CYS A 341 -3.87 18.30 47.17
C CYS A 341 -3.65 19.26 45.98
N ASP A 342 -3.75 20.56 46.22
CA ASP A 342 -3.47 21.60 45.22
C ASP A 342 -2.00 21.58 44.78
N VAL A 343 -1.07 21.48 45.74
CA VAL A 343 0.37 21.42 45.48
C VAL A 343 0.76 20.12 44.80
N LEU A 344 0.19 19.00 45.24
CA LEU A 344 0.36 17.69 44.63
C LEU A 344 -0.06 17.73 43.16
N SER A 345 -1.28 18.19 42.88
CA SER A 345 -1.84 18.24 41.53
C SER A 345 -1.01 19.13 40.62
N SER A 346 -0.65 20.34 41.08
CA SER A 346 0.18 21.27 40.31
C SER A 346 1.59 20.72 40.04
N THR A 347 2.22 20.12 41.06
CA THR A 347 3.55 19.50 40.95
C THR A 347 3.56 18.36 39.95
N LEU A 348 2.65 17.40 40.11
CA LEU A 348 2.58 16.23 39.24
C LEU A 348 2.17 16.61 37.81
N ASN A 349 1.26 17.56 37.62
CA ASN A 349 0.92 18.06 36.28
C ASN A 349 2.11 18.73 35.59
N SER A 350 2.93 19.49 36.32
CA SER A 350 4.15 20.08 35.76
C SER A 350 5.15 19.02 35.31
N ILE A 351 5.37 17.98 36.11
CA ILE A 351 6.27 16.86 35.77
C ILE A 351 5.69 16.07 34.59
N MET A 352 4.42 15.68 34.67
CA MET A 352 3.71 14.90 33.67
C MET A 352 3.67 15.62 32.31
N SER A 353 3.34 16.91 32.27
CA SER A 353 3.34 17.68 31.01
C SER A 353 4.71 17.67 30.32
N TRP A 354 5.79 17.75 31.10
CA TRP A 354 7.15 17.69 30.56
C TRP A 354 7.52 16.30 30.05
N THR A 355 7.15 15.23 30.78
CA THR A 355 7.44 13.84 30.38
C THR A 355 6.61 13.46 29.17
N GLU A 356 5.30 13.72 29.18
CA GLU A 356 4.39 13.47 28.07
C GLU A 356 4.82 14.16 26.78
N LYS A 357 5.25 15.42 26.83
CA LYS A 357 5.75 16.14 25.64
C LYS A 357 6.88 15.38 24.93
N ARG A 358 7.72 14.68 25.68
CA ARG A 358 8.83 13.87 25.17
C ARG A 358 8.39 12.48 24.75
N LEU A 359 7.48 11.87 25.52
CA LEU A 359 6.95 10.53 25.24
C LEU A 359 6.01 10.51 24.03
N PHE A 360 5.19 11.56 23.81
CA PHE A 360 4.37 11.68 22.61
C PHE A 360 5.17 11.81 21.31
N ALA A 361 6.47 12.08 21.40
CA ALA A 361 7.40 12.16 20.28
C ALA A 361 8.75 11.47 20.60
N TYR A 362 8.71 10.31 21.27
CA TYR A 362 9.91 9.65 21.75
C TYR A 362 10.88 9.26 20.62
N HIS A 363 10.37 8.98 19.42
CA HIS A 363 11.19 8.70 18.23
C HIS A 363 12.11 9.86 17.82
N GLY A 364 11.69 11.11 18.08
CA GLY A 364 12.48 12.31 17.82
C GLY A 364 13.28 12.79 19.05
N THR A 365 12.85 12.42 20.25
CA THR A 365 13.48 12.85 21.50
C THR A 365 14.60 11.92 21.96
N PHE A 366 14.43 10.61 21.78
CA PHE A 366 15.36 9.59 22.26
C PHE A 366 16.09 8.90 21.11
N ASN A 367 17.40 8.76 21.28
CA ASN A 367 18.31 8.06 20.40
C ASN A 367 19.15 7.06 21.22
N THR A 368 20.08 6.37 20.59
CA THR A 368 20.93 5.37 21.27
C THR A 368 21.80 5.93 22.40
N SER A 369 22.03 7.25 22.47
CA SER A 369 22.87 7.87 23.51
C SER A 369 22.12 8.25 24.79
N ASN A 370 20.81 8.40 24.75
CA ASN A 370 19.98 8.81 25.90
C ASN A 370 18.80 7.83 26.17
N ILE A 371 18.86 6.64 25.58
CA ILE A 371 17.79 5.64 25.68
C ILE A 371 17.59 5.15 27.12
N ASP A 372 18.66 5.08 27.92
CA ASP A 372 18.58 4.66 29.32
C ASP A 372 17.70 5.61 30.15
N SER A 373 17.71 6.90 29.84
CA SER A 373 16.86 7.90 30.50
C SER A 373 15.38 7.75 30.13
N MET A 374 15.06 7.16 28.96
CA MET A 374 13.68 6.94 28.53
C MET A 374 12.94 6.04 29.51
N GLN A 375 13.58 4.99 30.01
CA GLN A 375 12.96 4.08 30.98
C GLN A 375 12.50 4.83 32.23
N TYR A 376 13.36 5.67 32.80
CA TYR A 376 13.02 6.44 33.99
C TYR A 376 11.94 7.50 33.70
N ILE A 377 12.01 8.17 32.54
CA ILE A 377 11.00 9.16 32.14
C ILE A 377 9.62 8.53 31.94
N VAL A 378 9.57 7.33 31.35
CA VAL A 378 8.33 6.54 31.24
C VAL A 378 7.81 6.18 32.63
N SER A 379 8.66 5.69 33.52
CA SER A 379 8.28 5.32 34.89
C SER A 379 7.71 6.52 35.67
N ILE A 380 8.43 7.64 35.69
CA ILE A 380 8.00 8.90 36.32
C ILE A 380 6.68 9.40 35.72
N GLY A 381 6.55 9.38 34.38
CA GLY A 381 5.33 9.79 33.68
C GLY A 381 4.11 8.92 34.02
N ILE A 382 4.31 7.61 34.19
CA ILE A 382 3.25 6.71 34.64
C ILE A 382 2.91 6.93 36.11
N SER A 383 3.91 6.94 36.99
CA SER A 383 3.68 7.12 38.44
C SER A 383 2.98 8.44 38.75
N THR A 384 3.38 9.53 38.09
CA THR A 384 2.70 10.84 38.22
C THR A 384 1.23 10.76 37.79
N ALA A 385 0.94 10.10 36.66
CA ALA A 385 -0.42 9.90 36.18
C ALA A 385 -1.28 9.03 37.13
N GLU A 386 -0.72 7.93 37.64
CA GLU A 386 -1.41 7.06 38.59
C GLU A 386 -1.75 7.79 39.89
N ILE A 387 -0.81 8.56 40.44
CA ILE A 387 -1.02 9.35 41.66
C ILE A 387 -2.09 10.42 41.42
N LEU A 388 -2.09 11.10 40.27
CA LEU A 388 -3.11 12.08 39.91
C LEU A 388 -4.52 11.47 39.81
N VAL A 389 -4.65 10.28 39.21
CA VAL A 389 -5.94 9.57 39.14
C VAL A 389 -6.43 9.22 40.55
N VAL A 390 -5.54 8.74 41.42
CA VAL A 390 -5.88 8.45 42.83
C VAL A 390 -6.32 9.72 43.54
N ALA A 391 -5.55 10.81 43.44
CA ALA A 391 -5.84 12.09 44.09
C ALA A 391 -7.18 12.70 43.63
N THR A 392 -7.49 12.62 42.33
CA THR A 392 -8.75 13.14 41.77
C THR A 392 -9.96 12.25 42.13
N SER A 393 -9.75 10.93 42.30
CA SER A 393 -10.83 9.98 42.59
C SER A 393 -11.45 10.11 43.99
N TYR A 394 -10.75 10.75 44.94
CA TYR A 394 -11.30 11.01 46.28
C TYR A 394 -12.42 12.08 46.29
N GLU A 395 -12.57 12.88 45.22
CA GLU A 395 -13.66 13.87 45.11
C GLU A 395 -15.00 13.27 44.64
N TYR A 396 -15.02 12.05 44.09
CA TYR A 396 -16.24 11.42 43.58
C TYR A 396 -16.36 9.95 44.01
N HIS A 397 -16.88 9.70 45.21
CA HIS A 397 -17.43 8.39 45.55
C HIS A 397 -18.74 8.13 44.78
N ASN A 398 -18.66 7.44 43.64
CA ASN A 398 -19.52 6.28 43.34
C ASN A 398 -19.22 5.65 41.98
N GLY A 399 -19.13 4.31 41.97
CA GLY A 399 -19.49 3.51 40.80
C GLY A 399 -18.33 2.84 40.07
N ARG A 400 -18.27 1.50 40.23
CA ARG A 400 -17.65 0.52 39.33
C ARG A 400 -16.30 0.93 38.73
N LYS A 401 -15.22 0.49 39.39
CA LYS A 401 -13.94 0.25 38.74
C LYS A 401 -14.11 -0.75 37.59
N GLU A 402 -14.45 -0.26 36.40
CA GLU A 402 -13.74 -0.76 35.23
C GLU A 402 -12.31 -0.23 35.40
N GLU A 403 -11.44 -1.09 35.92
CA GLU A 403 -9.99 -0.91 35.85
C GLU A 403 -9.61 -0.94 34.35
N ILE A 404 -9.94 0.13 33.61
CA ILE A 404 -9.20 0.45 32.41
C ILE A 404 -7.78 0.66 32.92
N ASP A 405 -6.89 -0.25 32.54
CA ASP A 405 -5.48 -0.22 32.89
C ASP A 405 -4.88 1.11 32.40
N VAL A 406 -4.91 2.13 33.27
CA VAL A 406 -4.51 3.53 32.99
C VAL A 406 -3.08 3.56 32.47
N VAL A 407 -2.24 2.67 32.99
CA VAL A 407 -0.86 2.47 32.56
C VAL A 407 -0.81 2.02 31.11
N ARG A 408 -1.54 0.96 30.78
CA ARG A 408 -1.60 0.41 29.41
C ARG A 408 -2.14 1.42 28.41
N SER A 409 -3.26 2.07 28.71
CA SER A 409 -3.91 3.04 27.82
C SER A 409 -3.00 4.25 27.53
N ARG A 410 -2.26 4.73 28.54
CA ARG A 410 -1.31 5.84 28.34
C ARG A 410 -0.12 5.44 27.50
N ILE A 411 0.47 4.26 27.76
CA ILE A 411 1.60 3.76 26.95
C ILE A 411 1.17 3.55 25.50
N GLU A 412 0.00 2.98 25.27
CA GLU A 412 -0.60 2.88 23.94
C GLU A 412 -0.72 4.27 23.27
N THR A 413 -1.19 5.27 24.00
CA THR A 413 -1.30 6.65 23.49
C THR A 413 0.07 7.24 23.13
N TYR A 414 1.11 7.00 23.94
CA TYR A 414 2.48 7.45 23.66
C TYR A 414 3.05 6.79 22.40
N ILE A 415 2.89 5.47 22.27
CA ILE A 415 3.30 4.68 21.08
C ILE A 415 2.59 5.22 19.84
N GLN A 416 1.26 5.31 19.88
CA GLN A 416 0.46 5.74 18.75
C GLN A 416 0.80 7.17 18.32
N SER A 417 0.89 8.11 19.27
CA SER A 417 1.23 9.52 18.98
C SER A 417 2.62 9.63 18.36
N SER A 418 3.63 8.99 18.97
CA SER A 418 5.00 9.12 18.49
C SER A 418 5.19 8.47 17.12
N LEU A 419 4.53 7.35 16.84
CA LEU A 419 4.62 6.70 15.53
C LEU A 419 3.86 7.47 14.45
N ARG A 420 2.70 8.06 14.75
CA ARG A 420 2.00 8.96 13.81
C ARG A 420 2.86 10.18 13.46
N ALA A 421 3.53 10.77 14.45
CA ALA A 421 4.46 11.88 14.21
C ALA A 421 5.67 11.43 13.37
N ALA A 422 6.30 10.29 13.69
CA ALA A 422 7.42 9.73 12.93
C ALA A 422 7.04 9.36 11.49
N PHE A 423 5.86 8.77 11.30
CA PHE A 423 5.29 8.45 9.98
C PHE A 423 5.12 9.72 9.15
N SER A 424 4.53 10.77 9.74
CA SER A 424 4.32 12.06 9.07
C SER A 424 5.64 12.69 8.65
N GLN A 425 6.66 12.65 9.52
CA GLN A 425 8.01 13.12 9.19
C GLN A 425 8.61 12.35 8.00
N LYS A 426 8.52 11.01 8.01
CA LYS A 426 9.02 10.17 6.90
C LYS A 426 8.30 10.44 5.59
N MET A 427 6.99 10.69 5.65
CA MET A 427 6.19 11.05 4.47
C MET A 427 6.67 12.37 3.84
N GLU A 428 6.94 13.40 4.64
CA GLU A 428 7.47 14.69 4.18
C GLU A 428 8.91 14.58 3.62
N GLU A 429 9.77 13.78 4.28
CA GLU A 429 11.13 13.50 3.81
C GLU A 429 11.15 12.81 2.44
N VAL A 430 10.27 11.82 2.23
CA VAL A 430 10.13 11.13 0.94
C VAL A 430 9.50 12.05 -0.09
N GLY A 431 8.51 12.88 0.31
CA GLY A 431 7.90 13.90 -0.55
C GLY A 431 8.92 14.92 -1.10
N SER A 432 9.88 15.32 -0.26
CA SER A 432 10.96 16.27 -0.63
C SER A 432 12.02 15.65 -1.55
N LYS A 433 12.22 14.32 -1.50
CA LYS A 433 13.21 13.57 -2.32
C LYS A 433 12.68 13.17 -3.72
N ARG A 434 11.49 13.62 -4.11
CA ARG A 434 10.81 13.30 -5.39
C ARG A 434 11.65 13.53 -6.66
N SER A 435 12.72 14.33 -6.62
CA SER A 435 13.51 14.68 -7.81
C SER A 435 14.69 13.74 -8.13
N LYS A 436 14.99 12.71 -7.31
CA LYS A 436 16.23 11.92 -7.45
C LYS A 436 16.06 10.41 -7.73
N ASN A 437 14.86 9.83 -7.56
CA ASN A 437 14.65 8.38 -7.68
C ASN A 437 13.58 8.03 -8.72
N HIS A 438 13.85 7.00 -9.54
CA HIS A 438 12.89 6.38 -10.47
C HIS A 438 11.83 5.50 -9.78
N MET A 439 11.92 5.31 -8.45
CA MET A 439 10.97 4.48 -7.71
C MET A 439 9.74 5.27 -7.26
N PRO A 440 8.53 4.65 -7.26
CA PRO A 440 7.33 5.28 -6.74
C PRO A 440 7.47 5.70 -5.27
N VAL A 441 6.94 6.87 -4.93
CA VAL A 441 7.00 7.47 -3.59
C VAL A 441 6.50 6.50 -2.50
N LEU A 442 5.39 5.81 -2.74
CA LEU A 442 4.83 4.86 -1.79
C LEU A 442 5.69 3.61 -1.60
N SER A 443 6.43 3.17 -2.62
CA SER A 443 7.38 2.08 -2.48
C SER A 443 8.56 2.47 -1.59
N ILE A 444 9.05 3.70 -1.70
CA ILE A 444 10.11 4.23 -0.82
C ILE A 444 9.58 4.37 0.60
N LEU A 445 8.37 4.94 0.75
CA LEU A 445 7.72 5.09 2.06
C LEU A 445 7.56 3.73 2.74
N ALA A 446 7.04 2.72 2.03
CA ALA A 446 6.86 1.38 2.59
C ALA A 446 8.16 0.78 3.15
N LYS A 447 9.30 1.00 2.46
CA LYS A 447 10.61 0.56 2.94
C LYS A 447 11.02 1.31 4.21
N GLU A 448 10.91 2.63 4.22
CA GLU A 448 11.23 3.47 5.39
C GLU A 448 10.34 3.12 6.61
N ILE A 449 9.07 2.76 6.38
CA ILE A 449 8.17 2.29 7.43
C ILE A 449 8.55 0.90 7.93
N GLY A 450 8.99 0.00 7.05
CA GLY A 450 9.57 -1.28 7.46
C GLY A 450 10.80 -1.10 8.35
N ASP A 451 11.72 -0.20 7.97
CA ASP A 451 12.90 0.14 8.77
C ASP A 451 12.52 0.77 10.13
N LEU A 452 11.49 1.63 10.14
CA LEU A 452 10.94 2.22 11.37
C LEU A 452 10.34 1.16 12.29
N ALA A 453 9.60 0.18 11.76
CA ALA A 453 9.03 -0.93 12.52
C ALA A 453 10.12 -1.81 13.16
N ILE A 454 11.20 -2.09 12.42
CA ILE A 454 12.36 -2.83 12.94
C ILE A 454 13.05 -2.04 14.06
N LYS A 455 13.22 -0.72 13.88
CA LYS A 455 13.80 0.15 14.90
C LYS A 455 12.95 0.17 16.17
N GLU A 456 11.63 0.28 16.03
CA GLU A 456 10.68 0.25 17.13
C GLU A 456 10.77 -1.06 17.92
N LYS A 457 10.70 -2.21 17.21
CA LYS A 457 10.83 -3.55 17.80
C LYS A 457 12.13 -3.72 18.59
N ASN A 458 13.25 -3.21 18.08
CA ASN A 458 14.58 -3.48 18.65
C ASN A 458 15.01 -2.49 19.74
N ILE A 459 14.59 -1.23 19.67
CA ILE A 459 15.09 -0.17 20.56
C ILE A 459 14.05 0.21 21.63
N TYR A 460 12.83 0.53 21.22
CA TYR A 460 11.84 1.17 22.10
C TYR A 460 10.89 0.15 22.74
N SER A 461 10.42 -0.83 21.96
CA SER A 461 9.49 -1.85 22.45
C SER A 461 10.01 -2.64 23.65
N PRO A 462 11.30 -3.04 23.77
CA PRO A 462 11.81 -3.74 24.96
C PRO A 462 11.69 -2.93 26.27
N ILE A 463 11.72 -1.60 26.18
CA ILE A 463 11.56 -0.70 27.33
C ILE A 463 10.09 -0.63 27.71
N LEU A 464 9.23 -0.38 26.71
CA LEU A 464 7.78 -0.21 26.90
C LEU A 464 7.07 -1.51 27.33
N LYS A 465 7.65 -2.68 27.02
CA LYS A 465 7.17 -4.01 27.46
C LYS A 465 6.99 -4.16 28.97
N LYS A 466 7.71 -3.36 29.77
CA LYS A 466 7.56 -3.34 31.23
C LYS A 466 6.18 -2.90 31.69
N TRP A 467 5.47 -2.11 30.86
CA TRP A 467 4.16 -1.54 31.17
C TRP A 467 3.07 -1.98 30.20
N HIS A 468 3.44 -2.38 28.98
CA HIS A 468 2.50 -2.87 27.96
C HIS A 468 3.07 -4.12 27.28
N SER A 469 2.51 -5.30 27.57
CA SER A 469 3.04 -6.58 27.07
C SER A 469 3.13 -6.66 25.55
N LEU A 470 2.21 -6.00 24.82
CA LEU A 470 2.16 -5.97 23.35
C LEU A 470 2.65 -4.64 22.74
N ALA A 471 3.68 -4.03 23.31
CA ALA A 471 4.16 -2.72 22.87
C ALA A 471 4.57 -2.69 21.39
N ALA A 472 5.26 -3.73 20.88
CA ALA A 472 5.64 -3.79 19.47
C ALA A 472 4.41 -4.05 18.59
N GLY A 473 3.45 -4.84 19.07
CA GLY A 473 2.19 -5.12 18.40
C GLY A 473 1.37 -3.85 18.14
N VAL A 474 1.13 -3.05 19.17
CA VAL A 474 0.44 -1.75 19.06
C VAL A 474 1.16 -0.82 18.08
N ALA A 475 2.49 -0.82 18.13
CA ALA A 475 3.29 -0.01 17.24
C ALA A 475 3.10 -0.38 15.76
N VAL A 476 3.23 -1.66 15.42
CA VAL A 476 3.07 -2.10 14.03
C VAL A 476 1.63 -2.00 13.55
N ALA A 477 0.63 -2.16 14.43
CA ALA A 477 -0.78 -1.89 14.10
C ALA A 477 -1.03 -0.41 13.75
N THR A 478 -0.35 0.50 14.46
CA THR A 478 -0.39 1.94 14.16
C THR A 478 0.23 2.25 12.81
N LEU A 479 1.44 1.73 12.55
CA LEU A 479 2.12 1.90 11.26
C LEU A 479 1.32 1.29 10.11
N HIS A 480 0.74 0.12 10.35
CA HIS A 480 -0.11 -0.57 9.39
C HIS A 480 -1.32 0.27 9.01
N THR A 481 -1.99 0.87 9.99
CA THR A 481 -3.14 1.76 9.75
C THR A 481 -2.74 3.02 8.99
N CYS A 482 -1.62 3.66 9.37
CA CYS A 482 -1.15 4.88 8.70
C CYS A 482 -0.80 4.62 7.23
N PHE A 483 0.00 3.58 6.95
CA PHE A 483 0.35 3.23 5.58
C PHE A 483 -0.86 2.72 4.79
N GLY A 484 -1.74 1.93 5.42
CA GLY A 484 -2.96 1.41 4.81
C GLY A 484 -3.91 2.51 4.33
N ASN A 485 -4.01 3.63 5.05
CA ASN A 485 -4.82 4.78 4.62
C ASN A 485 -4.25 5.44 3.36
N GLU A 486 -2.93 5.62 3.28
CA GLU A 486 -2.25 6.15 2.09
C GLU A 486 -2.37 5.19 0.90
N LEU A 487 -2.22 3.89 1.14
CA LEU A 487 -2.37 2.86 0.12
C LEU A 487 -3.81 2.82 -0.41
N LYS A 488 -4.83 2.94 0.44
CA LYS A 488 -6.24 3.01 0.02
C LYS A 488 -6.50 4.22 -0.88
N GLN A 489 -5.95 5.39 -0.54
CA GLN A 489 -6.07 6.59 -1.38
C GLN A 489 -5.39 6.39 -2.74
N PHE A 490 -4.22 5.75 -2.76
CA PHE A 490 -3.54 5.39 -4.00
C PHE A 490 -4.38 4.45 -4.85
N ILE A 491 -4.90 3.36 -4.26
CA ILE A 491 -5.72 2.36 -4.95
C ILE A 491 -7.00 2.99 -5.52
N ALA A 492 -7.66 3.88 -4.78
CA ALA A 492 -8.86 4.57 -5.26
C ALA A 492 -8.61 5.47 -6.48
N GLY A 493 -7.36 5.90 -6.69
CA GLY A 493 -6.96 6.69 -7.85
C GLY A 493 -6.45 5.88 -9.06
N LEU A 494 -6.39 4.55 -8.96
CA LEU A 494 -5.86 3.70 -10.04
C LEU A 494 -6.89 3.45 -11.13
N THR A 495 -6.53 3.80 -12.37
CA THR A 495 -7.32 3.48 -13.58
C THR A 495 -6.67 2.42 -14.46
N GLU A 496 -5.34 2.29 -14.42
CA GLU A 496 -4.57 1.41 -15.30
C GLU A 496 -3.44 0.69 -14.55
N LEU A 497 -3.06 -0.50 -15.05
CA LEU A 497 -1.91 -1.24 -14.55
C LEU A 497 -0.63 -0.70 -15.20
N THR A 498 0.25 -0.11 -14.39
CA THR A 498 1.60 0.29 -14.78
C THR A 498 2.66 -0.46 -13.96
N SER A 499 3.90 -0.50 -14.45
CA SER A 499 5.04 -1.09 -13.71
C SER A 499 5.18 -0.48 -12.31
N ASP A 500 5.01 0.84 -12.19
CA ASP A 500 5.04 1.58 -10.93
C ASP A 500 3.92 1.14 -9.97
N THR A 501 2.69 1.00 -10.48
CA THR A 501 1.55 0.52 -9.70
C THR A 501 1.78 -0.89 -9.18
N ALA A 502 2.32 -1.75 -10.03
CA ALA A 502 2.63 -3.12 -9.67
C ALA A 502 3.74 -3.19 -8.59
N GLN A 503 4.76 -2.35 -8.71
CA GLN A 503 5.84 -2.25 -7.72
C GLN A 503 5.32 -1.73 -6.36
N VAL A 504 4.43 -0.73 -6.33
CA VAL A 504 3.81 -0.23 -5.09
C VAL A 504 3.04 -1.34 -4.38
N LEU A 505 2.15 -2.03 -5.11
CA LEU A 505 1.32 -3.09 -4.54
C LEU A 505 2.17 -4.28 -4.03
N LYS A 506 3.25 -4.63 -4.73
CA LYS A 506 4.18 -5.69 -4.30
C LYS A 506 4.93 -5.33 -3.02
N VAL A 507 5.45 -4.11 -2.92
CA VAL A 507 6.16 -3.66 -1.71
C VAL A 507 5.18 -3.50 -0.55
N ALA A 508 3.94 -3.07 -0.79
CA ALA A 508 2.89 -3.00 0.21
C ALA A 508 2.51 -4.39 0.77
N ASP A 509 2.34 -5.40 -0.09
CA ASP A 509 2.08 -6.79 0.32
C ASP A 509 3.22 -7.37 1.15
N LYS A 510 4.48 -7.04 0.81
CA LYS A 510 5.64 -7.41 1.63
C LYS A 510 5.62 -6.71 3.00
N LEU A 511 5.41 -5.38 3.01
CA LEU A 511 5.37 -4.60 4.26
C LEU A 511 4.30 -5.14 5.21
N GLU A 512 3.11 -5.43 4.71
CA GLU A 512 2.04 -6.04 5.51
C GLU A 512 2.52 -7.32 6.19
N LYS A 513 3.11 -8.25 5.43
CA LYS A 513 3.62 -9.52 5.97
C LYS A 513 4.69 -9.29 7.04
N ASP A 514 5.60 -8.36 6.81
CA ASP A 514 6.66 -8.00 7.75
C ASP A 514 6.06 -7.41 9.06
N LEU A 515 5.07 -6.52 8.96
CA LEU A 515 4.39 -5.92 10.12
C LEU A 515 3.56 -6.96 10.90
N VAL A 516 2.79 -7.80 10.20
CA VAL A 516 2.00 -8.88 10.82
C VAL A 516 2.92 -9.89 11.51
N HIS A 517 4.06 -10.22 10.92
CA HIS A 517 5.05 -11.10 11.55
C HIS A 517 5.53 -10.53 12.90
N ILE A 518 5.87 -9.24 12.93
CA ILE A 518 6.28 -8.56 14.18
C ILE A 518 5.15 -8.59 15.22
N ALA A 519 3.91 -8.34 14.81
CA ALA A 519 2.73 -8.39 15.69
C ALA A 519 2.54 -9.80 16.30
N VAL A 520 2.67 -10.84 15.47
CA VAL A 520 2.54 -12.23 15.90
C VAL A 520 3.65 -12.61 16.88
N GLU A 521 4.92 -12.29 16.56
CA GLU A 521 6.06 -12.52 17.44
C GLU A 521 5.91 -11.85 18.80
N ASP A 522 5.35 -10.64 18.85
CA ASP A 522 5.15 -9.90 20.11
C ASP A 522 4.08 -10.52 21.02
N SER A 523 3.22 -11.37 20.44
CA SER A 523 2.02 -11.91 21.07
C SER A 523 2.10 -13.40 21.44
N LEU A 524 3.28 -14.03 21.23
CA LEU A 524 3.53 -15.45 21.51
C LEU A 524 3.27 -15.88 22.96
N ASP A 525 3.21 -14.93 23.90
CA ASP A 525 2.97 -15.18 25.32
C ASP A 525 1.46 -15.23 25.71
N SER A 526 0.51 -14.99 24.78
CA SER A 526 -0.93 -15.19 25.04
C SER A 526 -1.81 -15.32 23.78
N ASP A 527 -2.39 -16.51 23.55
CA ASP A 527 -3.20 -16.86 22.36
C ASP A 527 -4.44 -15.97 22.14
N ASP A 528 -5.17 -15.60 23.21
CA ASP A 528 -6.42 -14.82 23.09
C ASP A 528 -6.18 -13.37 22.66
N ARG A 529 -4.98 -12.81 22.90
CA ARG A 529 -4.65 -11.42 22.55
C ARG A 529 -4.08 -11.26 21.14
N VAL A 530 -3.55 -12.33 20.56
CA VAL A 530 -3.14 -12.35 19.14
C VAL A 530 -4.33 -12.02 18.25
N ASN A 531 -5.49 -12.60 18.55
CA ASN A 531 -6.72 -12.44 17.78
C ASN A 531 -7.27 -11.00 17.83
N SER A 532 -7.15 -10.29 18.96
CA SER A 532 -7.55 -8.89 19.04
C SER A 532 -6.63 -7.99 18.21
N LEU A 533 -5.32 -8.22 18.25
CA LEU A 533 -4.35 -7.38 17.53
C LEU A 533 -4.39 -7.60 16.01
N ILE A 534 -4.49 -8.87 15.57
CA ILE A 534 -4.65 -9.18 14.14
C ILE A 534 -5.94 -8.56 13.59
N ARG A 535 -7.01 -8.49 14.40
CA ARG A 535 -8.26 -7.83 13.99
C ARG A 535 -8.10 -6.31 13.76
N GLU A 536 -7.13 -5.67 14.41
CA GLU A 536 -6.80 -4.26 14.19
C GLU A 536 -5.96 -4.03 12.92
N MET A 537 -5.42 -5.10 12.33
CA MET A 537 -4.63 -5.08 11.09
C MET A 537 -5.37 -5.81 9.95
N PRO A 538 -6.48 -5.26 9.43
CA PRO A 538 -7.19 -5.86 8.31
C PRO A 538 -6.28 -5.85 7.06
N PRO A 539 -6.30 -6.91 6.24
CA PRO A 539 -5.41 -6.98 5.08
C PRO A 539 -5.63 -5.80 4.13
N TYR A 540 -4.54 -5.28 3.58
CA TYR A 540 -4.47 -4.28 2.52
C TYR A 540 -5.08 -4.76 1.21
N GLU A 541 -5.25 -6.08 1.05
CA GLU A 541 -5.79 -6.70 -0.15
C GLU A 541 -4.97 -6.39 -1.43
N ALA A 542 -3.71 -5.96 -1.28
CA ALA A 542 -2.86 -5.52 -2.38
C ALA A 542 -2.69 -6.60 -3.47
N GLY A 543 -2.58 -7.88 -3.07
CA GLY A 543 -2.55 -9.01 -4.00
C GLY A 543 -3.84 -9.19 -4.80
N SER A 544 -5.00 -8.94 -4.20
CA SER A 544 -6.29 -9.04 -4.88
C SER A 544 -6.51 -7.87 -5.86
N VAL A 545 -6.13 -6.66 -5.46
CA VAL A 545 -6.16 -5.46 -6.31
C VAL A 545 -5.24 -5.66 -7.51
N MET A 546 -4.03 -6.17 -7.29
CA MET A 546 -3.11 -6.55 -8.38
C MET A 546 -3.77 -7.55 -9.34
N SER A 547 -4.36 -8.64 -8.82
CA SER A 547 -5.01 -9.66 -9.65
C SER A 547 -6.13 -9.07 -10.51
N ASN A 548 -6.95 -8.19 -9.93
CA ASN A 548 -8.03 -7.52 -10.65
C ASN A 548 -7.50 -6.54 -11.73
N LEU A 549 -6.45 -5.78 -11.43
CA LEU A 549 -5.82 -4.88 -12.39
C LEU A 549 -5.19 -5.66 -13.56
N VAL A 550 -4.52 -6.78 -13.30
CA VAL A 550 -3.96 -7.62 -14.37
C VAL A 550 -5.07 -8.22 -15.23
N LYS A 551 -6.17 -8.71 -14.63
CA LYS A 551 -7.33 -9.20 -15.40
C LYS A 551 -7.96 -8.10 -16.27
N ALA A 552 -8.09 -6.89 -15.75
CA ALA A 552 -8.58 -5.73 -16.50
C ALA A 552 -7.64 -5.38 -17.66
N TRP A 553 -6.32 -5.34 -17.41
CA TRP A 553 -5.31 -5.10 -18.42
C TRP A 553 -5.34 -6.17 -19.52
N VAL A 554 -5.40 -7.45 -19.18
CA VAL A 554 -5.52 -8.56 -20.15
C VAL A 554 -6.75 -8.37 -21.03
N LYS A 555 -7.91 -8.07 -20.43
CA LYS A 555 -9.14 -7.82 -21.18
C LYS A 555 -8.99 -6.63 -22.14
N GLU A 556 -8.38 -5.54 -21.67
CA GLU A 556 -8.15 -4.34 -22.47
C GLU A 556 -7.23 -4.61 -23.67
N GLN A 557 -6.12 -5.34 -23.48
CA GLN A 557 -5.21 -5.70 -24.57
C GLN A 557 -5.90 -6.58 -25.62
N VAL A 558 -6.70 -7.55 -25.18
CA VAL A 558 -7.46 -8.44 -26.07
C VAL A 558 -8.50 -7.65 -26.89
N GLU A 559 -9.25 -6.74 -26.26
CA GLU A 559 -10.22 -5.89 -26.98
C GLU A 559 -9.52 -4.91 -27.93
N LYS A 560 -8.36 -4.35 -27.56
CA LYS A 560 -7.54 -3.51 -28.44
C LYS A 560 -7.08 -4.28 -29.69
N LEU A 561 -6.56 -5.49 -29.52
CA LEU A 561 -6.13 -6.34 -30.64
C LEU A 561 -7.31 -6.70 -31.55
N LYS A 562 -8.47 -7.05 -30.97
CA LYS A 562 -9.68 -7.36 -31.74
C LYS A 562 -10.17 -6.16 -32.54
N GLY A 563 -10.27 -4.98 -31.91
CA GLY A 563 -10.68 -3.74 -32.57
C GLY A 563 -9.71 -3.31 -33.67
N TRP A 564 -8.40 -3.50 -33.43
CA TRP A 564 -7.38 -3.30 -34.46
C TRP A 564 -7.55 -4.28 -35.63
N ALA A 565 -7.79 -5.56 -35.36
CA ALA A 565 -7.99 -6.56 -36.41
C ALA A 565 -9.23 -6.25 -37.27
N ASP A 566 -10.34 -5.82 -36.65
CA ASP A 566 -11.57 -5.43 -37.36
C ASP A 566 -11.35 -4.28 -38.35
N GLN A 567 -10.57 -3.26 -37.97
CA GLN A 567 -10.31 -2.09 -38.81
C GLN A 567 -9.35 -2.42 -39.95
N ASN A 568 -8.26 -3.13 -39.67
CA ASN A 568 -7.22 -3.42 -40.66
C ASN A 568 -7.66 -4.46 -41.70
N LEU A 569 -8.41 -5.49 -41.28
CA LEU A 569 -8.91 -6.51 -42.21
C LEU A 569 -9.91 -5.95 -43.25
N GLN A 570 -10.61 -4.86 -42.94
CA GLN A 570 -11.50 -4.18 -43.90
C GLN A 570 -10.72 -3.39 -44.96
N GLN A 571 -9.49 -2.98 -44.66
CA GLN A 571 -8.64 -2.19 -45.56
C GLN A 571 -7.72 -3.06 -46.41
N GLU A 572 -7.66 -4.37 -46.13
CA GLU A 572 -6.78 -5.31 -46.82
C GLU A 572 -7.26 -5.60 -48.26
N THR A 573 -6.39 -5.32 -49.24
CA THR A 573 -6.65 -5.46 -50.68
C THR A 573 -6.42 -6.88 -51.19
N TRP A 574 -5.59 -7.67 -50.48
CA TRP A 574 -5.18 -9.03 -50.86
C TRP A 574 -4.43 -9.10 -52.21
N ASN A 575 -3.68 -8.08 -52.57
CA ASN A 575 -2.95 -8.03 -53.84
C ASN A 575 -1.50 -8.52 -53.66
N PRO A 576 -1.01 -9.49 -54.46
CA PRO A 576 0.36 -9.98 -54.35
C PRO A 576 1.45 -8.95 -54.70
N LYS A 577 1.10 -7.82 -55.33
CA LYS A 577 2.05 -6.75 -55.69
C LYS A 577 2.32 -5.74 -54.57
N ASP A 578 1.57 -5.81 -53.47
CA ASP A 578 1.69 -4.83 -52.38
C ASP A 578 2.88 -5.17 -51.44
N ASN A 579 3.47 -6.37 -51.58
CA ASN A 579 4.70 -6.81 -50.89
C ASN A 579 5.68 -7.44 -51.90
N ASP A 580 6.71 -6.70 -52.31
CA ASP A 580 7.70 -7.13 -53.33
C ASP A 580 8.56 -8.36 -52.94
N ARG A 581 8.46 -8.86 -51.69
CA ARG A 581 9.27 -9.98 -51.19
C ARG A 581 8.48 -11.18 -50.66
N ASP A 582 7.28 -10.96 -50.13
CA ASP A 582 6.55 -11.94 -49.34
C ASP A 582 5.09 -12.00 -49.79
N SER A 583 4.69 -13.11 -50.42
CA SER A 583 3.35 -13.31 -50.99
C SER A 583 2.23 -13.49 -49.93
N PHE A 584 2.27 -12.79 -48.79
CA PHE A 584 1.24 -12.78 -47.73
C PHE A 584 0.87 -11.35 -47.30
N ALA A 585 -0.24 -11.22 -46.57
CA ALA A 585 -0.80 -9.93 -46.16
C ALA A 585 0.06 -9.23 -45.07
N PRO A 586 0.39 -7.93 -45.21
CA PRO A 586 1.14 -7.17 -44.22
C PRO A 586 0.41 -7.09 -42.86
N SER A 587 -0.92 -7.12 -42.86
CA SER A 587 -1.73 -7.17 -41.65
C SER A 587 -1.44 -8.39 -40.76
N SER A 588 -1.03 -9.53 -41.32
CA SER A 588 -0.68 -10.70 -40.49
C SER A 588 0.61 -10.50 -39.70
N VAL A 589 1.61 -9.82 -40.28
CA VAL A 589 2.87 -9.50 -39.61
C VAL A 589 2.62 -8.57 -38.44
N GLN A 590 1.84 -7.51 -38.66
CA GLN A 590 1.51 -6.55 -37.61
C GLN A 590 0.69 -7.20 -36.48
N MET A 591 -0.26 -8.08 -36.81
CA MET A 591 -1.03 -8.81 -35.80
C MET A 591 -0.11 -9.64 -34.89
N LEU A 592 0.80 -10.42 -35.49
CA LEU A 592 1.73 -11.27 -34.76
C LEU A 592 2.69 -10.45 -33.91
N HIS A 593 3.18 -9.32 -34.43
CA HIS A 593 3.99 -8.37 -33.67
C HIS A 593 3.24 -7.82 -32.45
N ILE A 594 1.96 -7.41 -32.60
CA ILE A 594 1.16 -6.92 -31.47
C ILE A 594 0.97 -8.02 -30.42
N ILE A 595 0.72 -9.25 -30.86
CA ILE A 595 0.62 -10.42 -29.96
C ILE A 595 1.93 -10.64 -29.21
N GLU A 596 3.06 -10.62 -29.91
CA GLU A 596 4.39 -10.80 -29.32
C GLU A 596 4.72 -9.69 -28.33
N GLU A 597 4.51 -8.42 -28.70
CA GLU A 597 4.73 -7.25 -27.84
C GLU A 597 3.84 -7.30 -26.58
N THR A 598 2.60 -7.79 -26.71
CA THR A 598 1.68 -7.95 -25.58
C THR A 598 2.18 -9.02 -24.61
N ILE A 599 2.72 -10.13 -25.13
CA ILE A 599 3.30 -11.19 -24.30
C ILE A 599 4.57 -10.71 -23.61
N ASP A 600 5.45 -10.00 -24.33
CA ASP A 600 6.68 -9.45 -23.76
C ASP A 600 6.36 -8.44 -22.64
N LYS A 601 5.43 -7.51 -22.88
CA LYS A 601 4.93 -6.57 -21.84
C LYS A 601 4.30 -7.29 -20.65
N PHE A 602 3.59 -8.40 -20.87
CA PHE A 602 3.02 -9.18 -19.79
C PHE A 602 4.13 -9.70 -18.87
N PHE A 603 5.19 -10.31 -19.41
CA PHE A 603 6.29 -10.84 -18.60
C PHE A 603 7.18 -9.77 -17.96
N GLU A 604 7.23 -8.56 -18.50
CA GLU A 604 7.92 -7.41 -17.87
C GLU A 604 7.20 -6.91 -16.61
N LEU A 605 5.91 -7.21 -16.42
CA LEU A 605 5.18 -6.80 -15.23
C LEU A 605 5.75 -7.53 -13.99
N PRO A 606 6.02 -6.83 -12.87
CA PRO A 606 6.59 -7.43 -11.67
C PRO A 606 5.53 -8.18 -10.83
N ILE A 607 4.75 -9.05 -11.45
CA ILE A 607 3.66 -9.81 -10.83
C ILE A 607 4.10 -11.24 -10.44
N THR A 608 3.63 -11.73 -9.31
CA THR A 608 3.86 -13.11 -8.85
C THR A 608 2.90 -14.13 -9.48
N LEU A 609 1.79 -13.67 -10.05
CA LEU A 609 0.71 -14.51 -10.58
C LEU A 609 0.84 -14.88 -12.07
N HIS A 610 1.98 -14.61 -12.73
CA HIS A 610 2.19 -14.85 -14.18
C HIS A 610 1.62 -16.19 -14.65
N CYS A 611 1.97 -17.29 -13.98
CA CYS A 611 1.54 -18.64 -14.35
C CYS A 611 0.04 -18.91 -14.24
N THR A 612 -0.69 -18.13 -13.43
CA THR A 612 -2.15 -18.33 -13.26
C THR A 612 -2.97 -17.50 -14.25
N LEU A 613 -2.45 -16.35 -14.69
CA LEU A 613 -3.17 -15.42 -15.57
C LEU A 613 -2.73 -15.55 -17.05
N LEU A 614 -1.57 -16.17 -17.31
CA LEU A 614 -1.09 -16.44 -18.66
C LEU A 614 -2.10 -17.24 -19.52
N PRO A 615 -2.78 -18.29 -19.02
CA PRO A 615 -3.79 -19.00 -19.81
C PRO A 615 -4.93 -18.11 -20.29
N ASP A 616 -5.38 -17.15 -19.47
CA ASP A 616 -6.45 -16.22 -19.83
C ASP A 616 -6.01 -15.27 -20.94
N LEU A 617 -4.78 -14.75 -20.84
CA LEU A 617 -4.18 -13.91 -21.88
C LEU A 617 -3.99 -14.70 -23.18
N THR A 618 -3.34 -15.86 -23.13
CA THR A 618 -3.09 -16.70 -24.30
C THR A 618 -4.40 -17.13 -24.97
N ALA A 619 -5.42 -17.52 -24.20
CA ALA A 619 -6.73 -17.84 -24.75
C ALA A 619 -7.42 -16.63 -25.38
N GLY A 620 -7.23 -15.43 -24.83
CA GLY A 620 -7.74 -14.17 -25.41
C GLY A 620 -7.07 -13.83 -26.74
N LEU A 621 -5.74 -13.90 -26.80
CA LEU A 621 -4.95 -13.66 -28.01
C LEU A 621 -5.23 -14.73 -29.08
N ASP A 622 -5.32 -15.99 -28.68
CA ASP A 622 -5.67 -17.11 -29.57
C ASP A 622 -7.08 -16.95 -30.16
N ARG A 623 -8.07 -16.50 -29.38
CA ARG A 623 -9.39 -16.15 -29.93
C ARG A 623 -9.31 -15.02 -30.96
N CYS A 624 -8.44 -14.02 -30.76
CA CYS A 624 -8.25 -12.95 -31.74
C CYS A 624 -7.60 -13.46 -33.03
N ALA A 625 -6.60 -14.35 -32.92
CA ALA A 625 -5.99 -15.00 -34.08
C ALA A 625 -6.98 -15.90 -34.83
N GLN A 626 -7.79 -16.70 -34.14
CA GLN A 626 -8.88 -17.46 -34.76
C GLN A 626 -9.90 -16.56 -35.47
N TYR A 627 -10.25 -15.43 -34.86
CA TYR A 627 -11.15 -14.45 -35.46
C TYR A 627 -10.57 -13.89 -36.76
N TYR A 628 -9.28 -13.53 -36.76
CA TYR A 628 -8.56 -13.10 -37.96
C TYR A 628 -8.60 -14.18 -39.05
N VAL A 629 -8.28 -15.44 -38.71
CA VAL A 629 -8.31 -16.58 -39.65
C VAL A 629 -9.72 -16.79 -40.24
N SER A 630 -10.76 -16.66 -39.42
CA SER A 630 -12.15 -16.74 -39.88
C SER A 630 -12.49 -15.65 -40.89
N LYS A 631 -12.01 -14.43 -40.67
CA LYS A 631 -12.20 -13.30 -41.59
C LYS A 631 -11.42 -13.43 -42.90
N VAL A 632 -10.19 -13.95 -42.88
CA VAL A 632 -9.41 -14.27 -44.10
C VAL A 632 -10.20 -15.21 -45.03
N LYS A 633 -10.92 -16.18 -44.45
CA LYS A 633 -11.76 -17.12 -45.21
C LYS A 633 -13.07 -16.51 -45.69
N SER A 634 -13.56 -15.47 -45.03
CA SER A 634 -14.82 -14.85 -45.37
C SER A 634 -14.77 -14.22 -46.77
N GLY A 635 -15.84 -14.40 -47.54
CA GLY A 635 -15.91 -13.94 -48.93
C GLY A 635 -15.28 -14.86 -49.99
N CYS A 636 -14.63 -15.96 -49.60
CA CYS A 636 -14.06 -16.92 -50.57
C CYS A 636 -15.09 -17.89 -51.18
N GLY A 637 -16.34 -17.89 -50.72
CA GLY A 637 -17.39 -18.84 -51.14
C GLY A 637 -17.27 -20.21 -50.48
N THR A 638 -18.20 -21.11 -50.81
CA THR A 638 -18.17 -22.53 -50.40
C THR A 638 -18.07 -23.42 -51.64
N LEU A 639 -17.65 -24.68 -51.48
CA LEU A 639 -17.65 -25.67 -52.57
C LEU A 639 -18.99 -25.75 -53.32
N SER A 640 -20.10 -25.73 -52.58
CA SER A 640 -21.46 -25.74 -53.14
C SER A 640 -21.81 -24.49 -53.97
N SER A 641 -21.09 -23.37 -53.77
CA SER A 641 -21.33 -22.13 -54.52
C SER A 641 -20.80 -22.21 -55.95
N PHE A 642 -19.79 -23.05 -56.21
CA PHE A 642 -19.12 -23.14 -57.50
C PHE A 642 -19.51 -24.37 -58.32
N PHE A 643 -19.98 -25.44 -57.68
CA PHE A 643 -20.38 -26.66 -58.39
C PHE A 643 -21.70 -26.42 -59.16
N PRO A 644 -21.75 -26.71 -60.47
CA PRO A 644 -22.94 -26.46 -61.28
C PRO A 644 -24.09 -27.42 -60.91
N GLN A 645 -25.33 -26.93 -61.01
CA GLN A 645 -26.51 -27.79 -60.87
C GLN A 645 -26.58 -28.79 -62.03
N LEU A 646 -26.88 -30.05 -61.70
CA LEU A 646 -26.96 -31.12 -62.71
C LEU A 646 -28.12 -30.84 -63.69
N PRO A 647 -27.88 -30.89 -65.00
CA PRO A 647 -28.94 -30.69 -65.98
C PRO A 647 -29.96 -31.83 -65.92
N HIS A 648 -31.18 -31.52 -66.35
CA HIS A 648 -32.24 -32.51 -66.51
C HIS A 648 -31.82 -33.63 -67.47
N LEU A 649 -32.21 -34.87 -67.16
CA LEU A 649 -31.90 -36.02 -67.99
C LEU A 649 -32.68 -35.98 -69.31
N THR A 650 -31.96 -35.97 -70.41
CA THR A 650 -32.47 -36.04 -71.79
C THR A 650 -31.92 -37.28 -72.49
N ARG A 651 -32.59 -37.75 -73.55
CA ARG A 651 -32.06 -38.81 -74.43
C ARG A 651 -31.56 -38.22 -75.76
N CYS A 652 -30.58 -38.84 -76.39
CA CYS A 652 -30.03 -38.38 -77.67
C CYS A 652 -31.09 -38.35 -78.81
N ASP A 653 -30.95 -37.40 -79.73
CA ASP A 653 -31.73 -37.40 -80.99
C ASP A 653 -31.02 -38.20 -82.09
N VAL A 654 -31.37 -39.49 -82.17
CA VAL A 654 -30.88 -40.40 -83.20
C VAL A 654 -31.86 -40.37 -84.38
N GLY A 655 -31.75 -39.39 -85.29
CA GLY A 655 -32.76 -39.18 -86.35
C GLY A 655 -32.34 -38.40 -87.60
N SER A 656 -32.19 -39.13 -88.71
CA SER A 656 -32.16 -38.75 -90.15
C SER A 656 -31.07 -37.80 -90.68
N LYS A 657 -30.18 -38.35 -91.53
CA LYS A 657 -29.14 -37.68 -92.35
C LYS A 657 -29.64 -36.64 -93.39
N LEU A 658 -30.81 -36.04 -93.20
CA LEU A 658 -31.42 -35.11 -94.16
C LEU A 658 -32.00 -33.89 -93.43
N LEU A 659 -31.09 -33.03 -92.96
CA LEU A 659 -31.24 -31.58 -92.88
C LEU A 659 -29.88 -31.00 -92.51
N LYS A 660 -29.03 -30.78 -93.52
CA LYS A 660 -28.13 -29.62 -93.50
C LYS A 660 -28.99 -28.36 -93.57
N LYS A 661 -29.78 -28.08 -92.52
CA LYS A 661 -30.34 -26.74 -92.33
C LYS A 661 -29.27 -25.99 -91.57
N LYS A 662 -28.71 -25.01 -92.27
CA LYS A 662 -27.92 -23.92 -91.73
C LYS A 662 -28.82 -23.15 -90.74
N GLU A 663 -29.04 -23.71 -89.56
CA GLU A 663 -29.56 -22.95 -88.44
C GLU A 663 -28.49 -21.94 -88.12
N LYS A 664 -28.86 -20.67 -88.31
CA LYS A 664 -28.08 -19.52 -87.89
C LYS A 664 -27.51 -19.85 -86.53
N THR A 665 -26.20 -19.70 -86.42
CA THR A 665 -25.50 -19.49 -85.15
C THR A 665 -26.22 -18.33 -84.47
N GLN A 666 -27.27 -18.63 -83.71
CA GLN A 666 -27.65 -17.78 -82.61
C GLN A 666 -26.42 -17.85 -81.73
N PHE A 667 -25.66 -16.75 -81.77
CA PHE A 667 -24.67 -16.46 -80.75
C PHE A 667 -25.24 -16.98 -79.43
N PRO A 668 -24.51 -17.79 -78.64
CA PRO A 668 -24.90 -17.90 -77.26
C PRO A 668 -25.03 -16.46 -76.80
N VAL A 669 -26.20 -16.13 -76.25
CA VAL A 669 -26.35 -14.91 -75.48
C VAL A 669 -25.10 -14.88 -74.63
N LYS A 670 -24.22 -13.91 -74.92
CA LYS A 670 -23.24 -13.46 -73.95
C LYS A 670 -24.09 -13.24 -72.71
N ARG A 671 -24.10 -14.22 -71.79
CA ARG A 671 -24.24 -13.86 -70.40
C ARG A 671 -23.01 -13.02 -70.21
N GLY A 672 -23.21 -11.71 -70.32
CA GLY A 672 -22.13 -10.77 -70.42
C GLY A 672 -21.14 -11.11 -69.32
N SER A 673 -19.90 -11.33 -69.73
CA SER A 673 -18.85 -10.49 -69.18
C SER A 673 -19.43 -9.07 -69.14
N GLN A 674 -20.05 -8.71 -68.01
CA GLN A 674 -20.28 -7.33 -67.68
C GLN A 674 -18.89 -6.75 -67.42
N VAL A 675 -18.24 -6.33 -68.50
CA VAL A 675 -17.31 -5.21 -68.40
C VAL A 675 -18.20 -4.00 -68.14
N GLY A 676 -18.30 -3.66 -66.86
CA GLY A 676 -19.18 -2.62 -66.35
C GLY A 676 -19.26 -2.55 -64.83
N SER A 677 -18.25 -3.02 -64.11
CA SER A 677 -17.95 -2.56 -62.75
C SER A 677 -16.43 -2.42 -62.66
N THR A 678 -15.96 -1.18 -62.71
CA THR A 678 -14.56 -0.77 -62.49
C THR A 678 -14.10 -0.91 -61.04
N THR A 679 -14.65 -1.88 -60.31
CA THR A 679 -14.10 -2.42 -59.07
C THR A 679 -14.31 -3.92 -59.10
N GLY A 680 -13.54 -4.62 -59.94
CA GLY A 680 -13.38 -6.06 -59.82
C GLY A 680 -12.82 -6.34 -58.43
N ASN A 681 -13.48 -7.21 -57.68
CA ASN A 681 -13.07 -7.54 -56.31
C ASN A 681 -11.76 -8.34 -56.39
N ASP A 682 -10.62 -7.66 -56.51
CA ASP A 682 -9.27 -8.23 -56.66
C ASP A 682 -8.98 -9.30 -55.58
N ALA A 683 -9.60 -9.17 -54.42
CA ALA A 683 -9.56 -10.12 -53.31
C ALA A 683 -10.14 -11.52 -53.62
N SER A 684 -11.04 -11.63 -54.60
CA SER A 684 -11.63 -12.90 -55.08
C SER A 684 -10.94 -13.46 -56.32
N SER A 685 -9.94 -12.76 -56.85
CA SER A 685 -9.12 -13.26 -57.96
C SER A 685 -8.22 -14.41 -57.51
N LEU A 686 -7.80 -15.27 -58.43
CA LEU A 686 -6.87 -16.35 -58.15
C LEU A 686 -5.59 -15.87 -57.41
N PRO A 687 -4.91 -14.79 -57.84
CA PRO A 687 -3.76 -14.28 -57.08
C PRO A 687 -4.11 -13.82 -55.66
N GLY A 688 -5.28 -13.21 -55.44
CA GLY A 688 -5.71 -12.80 -54.11
C GLY A 688 -6.04 -13.97 -53.17
N LEU A 689 -6.64 -15.03 -53.71
CA LEU A 689 -6.85 -16.29 -52.97
C LEU A 689 -5.54 -16.98 -52.61
N CYS A 690 -4.53 -16.94 -53.50
CA CYS A 690 -3.18 -17.44 -53.23
C CYS A 690 -2.52 -16.68 -52.06
N VAL A 691 -2.61 -15.34 -52.03
CA VAL A 691 -2.09 -14.51 -50.93
C VAL A 691 -2.77 -14.86 -49.60
N ARG A 692 -4.09 -15.08 -49.60
CA ARG A 692 -4.83 -15.51 -48.41
C ARG A 692 -4.37 -16.88 -47.90
N ILE A 693 -4.14 -17.86 -48.79
CA ILE A 693 -3.60 -19.18 -48.42
C ILE A 693 -2.21 -19.04 -47.78
N ASN A 694 -1.33 -18.24 -48.38
CA ASN A 694 0.00 -17.97 -47.83
C ASN A 694 -0.06 -17.27 -46.47
N THR A 695 -0.98 -16.32 -46.31
CA THR A 695 -1.20 -15.61 -45.04
C THR A 695 -1.57 -16.57 -43.92
N LEU A 696 -2.46 -17.54 -44.17
CA LEU A 696 -2.80 -18.56 -43.18
C LEU A 696 -1.62 -19.47 -42.84
N HIS A 697 -0.78 -19.81 -43.83
CA HIS A 697 0.41 -20.62 -43.60
C HIS A 697 1.47 -19.88 -42.78
N TYR A 698 1.70 -18.60 -43.09
CA TYR A 698 2.59 -17.74 -42.35
C TYR A 698 2.17 -17.63 -40.87
N ILE A 699 0.89 -17.32 -40.61
CA ILE A 699 0.34 -17.28 -39.24
C ILE A 699 0.54 -18.61 -38.51
N GLN A 700 0.29 -19.74 -39.18
CA GLN A 700 0.48 -21.06 -38.57
C GLN A 700 1.91 -21.30 -38.09
N ASN A 701 2.91 -20.88 -38.87
CA ASN A 701 4.33 -21.05 -38.56
C ASN A 701 4.78 -20.10 -37.44
N GLU A 702 4.39 -18.82 -37.50
CA GLU A 702 4.76 -17.84 -36.49
C GLU A 702 4.11 -18.11 -35.14
N LEU A 703 2.87 -18.62 -35.10
CA LEU A 703 2.26 -19.07 -33.85
C LEU A 703 3.02 -20.26 -33.22
N GLU A 704 3.63 -21.13 -34.02
CA GLU A 704 4.48 -22.20 -33.51
C GLU A 704 5.81 -21.67 -32.93
N ASN A 705 6.39 -20.65 -33.55
CA ASN A 705 7.57 -19.97 -33.02
C ASN A 705 7.24 -19.25 -31.70
N LEU A 706 6.08 -18.61 -31.64
CA LEU A 706 5.58 -17.93 -30.44
C LEU A 706 5.32 -18.91 -29.30
N ASP A 707 4.74 -20.09 -29.57
CA ASP A 707 4.59 -21.18 -28.60
C ASP A 707 5.95 -21.60 -28.01
N LYS A 708 7.00 -21.69 -28.85
CA LYS A 708 8.37 -21.99 -28.40
C LYS A 708 8.94 -20.88 -27.52
N LYS A 709 8.74 -19.60 -27.91
CA LYS A 709 9.16 -18.43 -27.11
C LYS A 709 8.48 -18.39 -25.74
N MET A 710 7.17 -18.63 -25.70
CA MET A 710 6.39 -18.64 -24.45
C MET A 710 6.85 -19.74 -23.49
N LYS A 711 7.18 -20.93 -24.00
CA LYS A 711 7.78 -22.00 -23.18
C LYS A 711 9.10 -21.59 -22.53
N MET A 712 9.95 -20.83 -23.23
CA MET A 712 11.19 -20.30 -22.65
C MET A 712 10.91 -19.30 -21.53
N TYR A 713 9.94 -18.38 -21.72
CA TYR A 713 9.56 -17.42 -20.66
C TYR A 713 9.08 -18.12 -19.39
N ILE A 714 8.24 -19.15 -19.52
CA ILE A 714 7.74 -19.94 -18.38
C ILE A 714 8.89 -20.64 -17.65
N GLN A 715 9.86 -21.21 -18.38
CA GLN A 715 11.03 -21.85 -17.77
C GLN A 715 11.90 -20.87 -16.97
N ASN A 716 12.07 -19.64 -17.48
CA ASN A 716 12.82 -18.59 -16.78
C ASN A 716 12.12 -18.10 -15.51
N VAL A 717 10.77 -18.01 -15.53
CA VAL A 717 9.96 -17.61 -14.36
C VAL A 717 9.81 -18.76 -13.36
N GLY A 718 9.81 -20.01 -13.83
CA GLY A 718 9.49 -21.22 -13.07
C GLY A 718 10.66 -21.94 -12.40
N ALA A 719 11.89 -21.40 -12.41
CA ALA A 719 13.09 -22.05 -11.86
C ALA A 719 13.08 -22.30 -10.32
N GLY A 720 11.93 -22.16 -9.64
CA GLY A 720 11.73 -22.44 -8.22
C GLY A 720 10.60 -23.42 -7.84
N GLN A 721 9.83 -23.97 -8.80
CA GLN A 721 8.74 -24.93 -8.51
C GLN A 721 8.65 -26.03 -9.60
N PRO A 722 8.98 -27.30 -9.29
CA PRO A 722 9.07 -28.37 -10.30
C PRO A 722 7.74 -28.91 -10.85
N ASP A 723 6.60 -28.60 -10.23
CA ASP A 723 5.35 -29.37 -10.46
C ASP A 723 4.26 -28.66 -11.29
N THR A 724 4.50 -27.46 -11.84
CA THR A 724 3.44 -26.69 -12.56
C THR A 724 3.60 -26.64 -14.08
N THR A 725 4.68 -27.20 -14.65
CA THR A 725 4.99 -27.03 -16.09
C THR A 725 4.20 -27.95 -17.02
N ASP A 726 3.65 -29.07 -16.54
CA ASP A 726 3.00 -30.07 -17.39
C ASP A 726 1.51 -29.78 -17.68
N GLY A 727 0.89 -28.88 -16.91
CA GLY A 727 -0.55 -28.55 -17.01
C GLY A 727 -0.90 -27.22 -17.69
N LEU A 728 0.09 -26.37 -17.98
CA LEU A 728 -0.14 -25.03 -18.55
C LEU A 728 -0.36 -25.11 -20.07
N LYS A 729 -1.62 -25.31 -20.48
CA LYS A 729 -2.10 -25.17 -21.86
C LYS A 729 -1.87 -23.75 -22.36
N THR A 730 -0.68 -23.51 -22.90
CA THR A 730 -0.19 -22.21 -23.39
C THR A 730 -0.04 -22.22 -24.91
N ASN A 731 -0.67 -23.17 -25.58
CA ASN A 731 -0.47 -23.42 -26.98
C ASN A 731 -1.57 -22.77 -27.83
N PHE A 732 -1.17 -22.03 -28.86
CA PHE A 732 -2.04 -21.50 -29.93
C PHE A 732 -2.60 -22.63 -30.84
N GLU A 733 -2.83 -23.83 -30.28
CA GLU A 733 -3.33 -25.02 -30.97
C GLU A 733 -4.66 -24.74 -31.70
N PRO A 734 -5.66 -24.09 -31.09
CA PRO A 734 -6.92 -23.83 -31.79
C PRO A 734 -6.73 -22.93 -33.01
N SER A 735 -5.91 -21.86 -32.93
CA SER A 735 -5.59 -21.02 -34.09
C SER A 735 -4.79 -21.77 -35.15
N ARG A 736 -3.82 -22.60 -34.76
CA ARG A 736 -3.03 -23.41 -35.70
C ARG A 736 -3.90 -24.43 -36.42
N ALA A 737 -4.81 -25.09 -35.71
CA ALA A 737 -5.81 -25.99 -36.29
C ALA A 737 -6.77 -25.25 -37.23
N ALA A 738 -7.22 -24.05 -36.86
CA ALA A 738 -8.06 -23.19 -37.70
C ALA A 738 -7.34 -22.75 -38.98
N CYS A 739 -6.04 -22.40 -38.90
CA CYS A 739 -5.22 -22.09 -40.07
C CYS A 739 -5.12 -23.32 -41.00
N GLN A 740 -4.79 -24.49 -40.45
CA GLN A 740 -4.64 -25.72 -41.24
C GLN A 740 -5.96 -26.15 -41.91
N GLN A 741 -7.09 -25.97 -41.23
CA GLN A 741 -8.41 -26.21 -41.81
C GLN A 741 -8.75 -25.15 -42.87
N GLY A 742 -8.44 -23.88 -42.60
CA GLY A 742 -8.65 -22.76 -43.52
C GLY A 742 -7.89 -22.95 -44.83
N ILE A 743 -6.61 -23.31 -44.75
CA ILE A 743 -5.76 -23.63 -45.90
C ILE A 743 -6.41 -24.73 -46.76
N ARG A 744 -6.81 -25.85 -46.15
CA ARG A 744 -7.44 -26.97 -46.87
C ARG A 744 -8.71 -26.54 -47.61
N GLN A 745 -9.61 -25.84 -46.90
CA GLN A 745 -10.87 -25.37 -47.47
C GLN A 745 -10.66 -24.34 -48.58
N MET A 746 -9.70 -23.43 -48.42
CA MET A 746 -9.39 -22.43 -49.44
C MET A 746 -8.73 -23.05 -50.66
N CYS A 747 -7.85 -24.04 -50.50
CA CYS A 747 -7.28 -24.80 -51.62
C CYS A 747 -8.39 -25.46 -52.46
N GLU A 748 -9.34 -26.13 -51.80
CA GLU A 748 -10.49 -26.75 -52.46
C GLU A 748 -11.39 -25.71 -53.13
N THR A 749 -11.78 -24.66 -52.40
CA THR A 749 -12.70 -23.64 -52.94
C THR A 749 -12.09 -22.89 -54.12
N THR A 750 -10.81 -22.54 -54.04
CA THR A 750 -10.06 -21.90 -55.14
C THR A 750 -9.99 -22.80 -56.36
N ALA A 751 -9.71 -24.10 -56.16
CA ALA A 751 -9.68 -25.08 -57.24
C ALA A 751 -11.03 -25.20 -57.98
N TYR A 752 -12.14 -25.31 -57.25
CA TYR A 752 -13.46 -25.43 -57.87
C TYR A 752 -13.92 -24.11 -58.51
N MET A 753 -13.58 -22.96 -57.93
CA MET A 753 -13.81 -21.66 -58.57
C MET A 753 -13.09 -21.57 -59.92
N VAL A 754 -11.81 -21.94 -59.96
CA VAL A 754 -11.02 -21.93 -61.20
C VAL A 754 -11.64 -22.86 -62.26
N ILE A 755 -12.00 -24.09 -61.90
CA ILE A 755 -12.51 -25.06 -62.88
C ILE A 755 -13.92 -24.72 -63.38
N PHE A 756 -14.84 -24.36 -62.48
CA PHE A 756 -16.26 -24.23 -62.79
C PHE A 756 -16.72 -22.79 -63.05
N SER A 757 -15.93 -21.79 -62.64
CA SER A 757 -16.17 -20.37 -62.92
C SER A 757 -15.22 -19.87 -64.01
N ASP A 758 -13.90 -19.87 -63.75
CA ASP A 758 -12.92 -19.24 -64.64
C ASP A 758 -12.73 -20.02 -65.95
N LEU A 759 -12.74 -21.36 -65.88
CA LEU A 759 -12.57 -22.27 -67.03
C LEU A 759 -13.88 -22.87 -67.53
N SER A 760 -15.03 -22.33 -67.07
CA SER A 760 -16.36 -22.84 -67.43
C SER A 760 -16.60 -22.83 -68.95
N HIS A 761 -16.12 -21.78 -69.63
CA HIS A 761 -16.30 -21.60 -71.08
C HIS A 761 -15.57 -22.67 -71.91
N VAL A 762 -14.40 -23.12 -71.46
CA VAL A 762 -13.66 -24.20 -72.14
C VAL A 762 -14.10 -25.58 -71.69
N LEU A 763 -14.49 -25.74 -70.43
CA LEU A 763 -14.92 -27.02 -69.86
C LEU A 763 -16.40 -27.33 -70.18
N LEU A 764 -17.34 -26.53 -69.65
CA LEU A 764 -18.77 -26.81 -69.71
C LEU A 764 -19.43 -26.34 -71.01
N ASP A 765 -18.95 -25.25 -71.61
CA ASP A 765 -19.58 -24.70 -72.82
C ASP A 765 -19.00 -25.26 -74.12
N THR A 766 -17.78 -25.82 -74.09
CA THR A 766 -17.07 -26.24 -75.31
C THR A 766 -16.78 -27.74 -75.39
N LEU A 767 -16.24 -28.36 -74.33
CA LEU A 767 -15.74 -29.74 -74.38
C LEU A 767 -16.82 -30.74 -74.85
N TYR A 768 -16.57 -31.43 -75.95
CA TYR A 768 -17.46 -32.42 -76.60
C TYR A 768 -18.82 -31.91 -77.08
N VAL A 769 -19.07 -30.60 -77.09
CA VAL A 769 -20.30 -30.05 -77.66
C VAL A 769 -20.35 -30.39 -79.15
N SER A 770 -21.52 -30.83 -79.64
CA SER A 770 -21.77 -31.35 -80.99
C SER A 770 -21.08 -32.68 -81.33
N SER A 771 -19.75 -32.80 -81.18
CA SER A 771 -19.02 -34.04 -81.44
C SER A 771 -17.67 -34.10 -80.71
N PRO A 772 -17.31 -35.25 -80.10
CA PRO A 772 -16.01 -35.46 -79.44
C PRO A 772 -14.79 -35.23 -80.34
N ALA A 773 -14.90 -35.51 -81.64
CA ALA A 773 -13.80 -35.30 -82.59
C ALA A 773 -13.54 -33.82 -82.89
N SER A 774 -14.57 -32.96 -82.75
CA SER A 774 -14.50 -31.54 -83.12
C SER A 774 -14.08 -30.62 -81.97
N ASN A 775 -14.54 -30.89 -80.75
CA ASN A 775 -14.30 -30.06 -79.58
C ASN A 775 -13.58 -30.88 -78.48
N ARG A 776 -12.27 -31.04 -78.65
CA ARG A 776 -11.36 -31.83 -77.79
C ARG A 776 -10.93 -31.07 -76.53
N ILE A 777 -10.24 -31.73 -75.60
CA ILE A 777 -9.76 -31.15 -74.34
C ILE A 777 -8.64 -30.10 -74.46
N LEU A 778 -7.98 -30.00 -75.62
CA LEU A 778 -6.79 -29.17 -75.80
C LEU A 778 -6.94 -27.69 -75.38
N PRO A 779 -8.07 -26.98 -75.65
CA PRO A 779 -8.27 -25.62 -75.17
C PRO A 779 -8.21 -25.49 -73.64
N LEU A 780 -8.79 -26.44 -72.91
CA LEU A 780 -8.73 -26.48 -71.45
C LEU A 780 -7.28 -26.64 -70.95
N LEU A 781 -6.50 -27.53 -71.57
CA LEU A 781 -5.09 -27.74 -71.20
C LEU A 781 -4.24 -26.48 -71.44
N LYS A 782 -4.52 -25.74 -72.52
CA LYS A 782 -3.81 -24.49 -72.83
C LYS A 782 -4.09 -23.39 -71.80
N GLU A 783 -5.28 -23.33 -71.23
CA GLU A 783 -5.64 -22.36 -70.19
C GLU A 783 -5.22 -22.80 -68.78
N LEU A 784 -5.21 -24.11 -68.49
CA LEU A 784 -4.71 -24.66 -67.23
C LEU A 784 -3.20 -24.43 -67.02
N GLY A 785 -2.39 -24.49 -68.08
CA GLY A 785 -0.93 -24.31 -67.98
C GLY A 785 -0.49 -22.96 -67.37
N PRO A 786 -0.99 -21.81 -67.86
CA PRO A 786 -0.77 -20.50 -67.25
C PRO A 786 -1.24 -20.40 -65.79
N ILE A 787 -2.38 -20.99 -65.44
CA ILE A 787 -2.86 -21.05 -64.05
C ILE A 787 -1.89 -21.85 -63.17
N LEU A 788 -1.38 -22.95 -63.71
CA LEU A 788 -0.19 -23.71 -63.30
C LEU A 788 0.93 -22.80 -62.76
N ARG A 789 1.38 -21.93 -63.68
CA ARG A 789 2.49 -21.00 -63.45
C ARG A 789 2.18 -19.97 -62.38
N VAL A 790 0.97 -19.41 -62.38
CA VAL A 790 0.56 -18.40 -61.38
C VAL A 790 0.57 -18.99 -59.98
N ILE A 791 0.00 -20.18 -59.79
CA ILE A 791 0.00 -20.88 -58.50
C ILE A 791 1.43 -21.18 -58.04
N SER A 792 2.27 -21.69 -58.94
CA SER A 792 3.67 -21.99 -58.62
C SER A 792 4.50 -20.76 -58.29
N ALA A 793 4.20 -19.60 -58.90
CA ALA A 793 4.93 -18.36 -58.64
C ALA A 793 4.46 -17.64 -57.35
N THR A 794 3.19 -17.81 -56.96
CA THR A 794 2.59 -17.05 -55.86
C THR A 794 2.52 -17.82 -54.55
N VAL A 795 2.23 -19.13 -54.57
CA VAL A 795 1.98 -19.93 -53.36
C VAL A 795 3.26 -20.56 -52.81
N PHE A 796 3.41 -20.56 -51.49
CA PHE A 796 4.52 -21.21 -50.77
C PHE A 796 4.63 -22.72 -51.05
N ASN A 797 5.87 -23.24 -51.08
CA ASN A 797 6.17 -24.60 -51.53
C ASN A 797 5.41 -25.66 -50.71
N GLU A 798 5.29 -25.45 -49.40
CA GLU A 798 4.70 -26.32 -48.39
C GLU A 798 3.18 -26.51 -48.61
N VAL A 799 2.54 -25.50 -49.20
CA VAL A 799 1.08 -25.46 -49.39
C VAL A 799 0.67 -25.64 -50.85
N ARG A 800 1.60 -25.33 -51.78
CA ARG A 800 1.42 -25.40 -53.23
C ARG A 800 0.91 -26.76 -53.67
N ASN A 801 1.48 -27.84 -53.14
CA ASN A 801 1.06 -29.20 -53.45
C ASN A 801 -0.41 -29.46 -53.08
N GLY A 802 -0.88 -28.88 -51.98
CA GLY A 802 -2.28 -28.97 -51.57
C GLY A 802 -3.22 -28.30 -52.57
N LEU A 803 -2.90 -27.09 -53.02
CA LEU A 803 -3.71 -26.36 -54.01
C LEU A 803 -3.69 -27.02 -55.39
N ILE A 804 -2.53 -27.46 -55.87
CA ILE A 804 -2.42 -28.15 -57.16
C ILE A 804 -3.17 -29.50 -57.10
N THR A 805 -3.08 -30.23 -55.98
CA THR A 805 -3.85 -31.48 -55.80
C THR A 805 -5.36 -31.22 -55.85
N ALA A 806 -5.82 -30.14 -55.22
CA ALA A 806 -7.23 -29.76 -55.26
C ALA A 806 -7.67 -29.38 -56.69
N LEU A 807 -6.85 -28.61 -57.42
CA LEU A 807 -7.12 -28.22 -58.80
C LEU A 807 -7.17 -29.43 -59.74
N MET A 808 -6.25 -30.38 -59.56
CA MET A 808 -6.25 -31.66 -60.28
C MET A 808 -7.57 -32.41 -60.05
N LYS A 809 -7.97 -32.60 -58.79
CA LYS A 809 -9.24 -33.28 -58.46
C LYS A 809 -10.43 -32.57 -59.07
N ALA A 810 -10.53 -31.25 -58.91
CA ALA A 810 -11.61 -30.46 -59.50
C ALA A 810 -11.65 -30.59 -61.03
N SER A 811 -10.50 -30.65 -61.70
CA SER A 811 -10.44 -30.84 -63.15
C SER A 811 -10.90 -32.24 -63.59
N PHE A 812 -10.65 -33.28 -62.79
CA PHE A 812 -11.15 -34.64 -63.03
C PHE A 812 -12.65 -34.74 -62.78
N ASP A 813 -13.15 -34.10 -61.73
CA ASP A 813 -14.59 -33.99 -61.46
C ASP A 813 -15.30 -33.23 -62.58
N GLY A 814 -14.70 -32.14 -63.06
CA GLY A 814 -15.19 -31.37 -64.20
C GLY A 814 -15.25 -32.20 -65.48
N PHE A 815 -14.22 -33.02 -65.74
CA PHE A 815 -14.21 -33.95 -66.87
C PHE A 815 -15.32 -35.00 -66.76
N LEU A 816 -15.52 -35.60 -65.58
CA LEU A 816 -16.62 -36.55 -65.32
C LEU A 816 -17.99 -35.90 -65.45
N LEU A 817 -18.14 -34.67 -64.96
CA LEU A 817 -19.38 -33.90 -65.09
C LEU A 817 -19.72 -33.68 -66.57
N VAL A 818 -18.74 -33.34 -67.42
CA VAL A 818 -18.98 -33.21 -68.87
C VAL A 818 -19.46 -34.52 -69.49
N LEU A 819 -18.91 -35.67 -69.07
CA LEU A 819 -19.28 -36.99 -69.59
C LEU A 819 -20.65 -37.49 -69.12
N LEU A 820 -21.00 -37.23 -67.85
CA LEU A 820 -22.17 -37.81 -67.18
C LEU A 820 -23.32 -36.82 -66.95
N ALA A 821 -23.06 -35.53 -67.14
CA ALA A 821 -23.96 -34.45 -66.78
C ALA A 821 -23.70 -33.17 -67.60
N GLY A 822 -23.16 -33.28 -68.82
CA GLY A 822 -22.84 -32.12 -69.66
C GLY A 822 -24.04 -31.49 -70.40
N GLY A 823 -25.24 -32.04 -70.31
CA GLY A 823 -26.43 -31.48 -70.97
C GLY A 823 -26.57 -31.88 -72.46
N PRO A 824 -27.72 -31.56 -73.08
CA PRO A 824 -28.22 -32.24 -74.30
C PRO A 824 -27.40 -31.99 -75.57
N THR A 825 -26.43 -31.06 -75.56
CA THR A 825 -25.59 -30.72 -76.72
C THR A 825 -24.45 -31.71 -76.96
N ARG A 826 -24.33 -32.74 -76.11
CA ARG A 826 -23.28 -33.77 -76.14
C ARG A 826 -23.88 -35.13 -76.46
N ALA A 827 -23.20 -35.88 -77.32
CA ALA A 827 -23.59 -37.25 -77.65
C ALA A 827 -22.34 -38.07 -77.99
N PHE A 828 -22.27 -39.31 -77.48
CA PHE A 828 -21.11 -40.20 -77.59
C PHE A 828 -21.47 -41.52 -78.25
N SER A 829 -20.71 -41.95 -79.24
CA SER A 829 -20.77 -43.29 -79.82
C SER A 829 -19.76 -44.22 -79.14
N CYS A 830 -19.87 -45.54 -79.35
CA CYS A 830 -18.86 -46.49 -78.84
C CYS A 830 -17.47 -46.28 -79.47
N GLN A 831 -17.38 -45.65 -80.65
CA GLN A 831 -16.12 -45.37 -81.33
C GLN A 831 -15.38 -44.16 -80.72
N ASP A 832 -16.11 -43.25 -80.08
CA ASP A 832 -15.54 -42.04 -79.47
C ASP A 832 -14.73 -42.32 -78.19
N TYR A 833 -14.81 -43.53 -77.62
CA TYR A 833 -14.07 -43.89 -76.40
C TYR A 833 -12.56 -43.65 -76.51
N GLN A 834 -11.94 -43.95 -77.66
CA GLN A 834 -10.49 -43.76 -77.86
C GLN A 834 -10.10 -42.28 -77.74
N ILE A 835 -10.91 -41.39 -78.32
CA ILE A 835 -10.74 -39.93 -78.26
C ILE A 835 -10.84 -39.45 -76.81
N ILE A 836 -11.84 -39.92 -76.07
CA ILE A 836 -12.09 -39.52 -74.69
C ILE A 836 -10.99 -40.02 -73.75
N GLU A 837 -10.49 -41.25 -73.97
CA GLU A 837 -9.41 -41.84 -73.18
C GLU A 837 -8.05 -41.14 -73.45
N GLU A 838 -7.77 -40.78 -74.69
CA GLU A 838 -6.62 -39.95 -75.05
C GLU A 838 -6.68 -38.56 -74.40
N ASP A 839 -7.85 -37.92 -74.44
CA ASP A 839 -8.05 -36.60 -73.83
C ASP A 839 -7.86 -36.65 -72.31
N PHE A 840 -8.38 -37.69 -71.64
CA PHE A 840 -8.11 -37.89 -70.22
C PHE A 840 -6.63 -38.19 -69.93
N ARG A 841 -5.96 -38.96 -70.79
CA ARG A 841 -4.53 -39.22 -70.68
C ARG A 841 -3.72 -37.93 -70.79
N ALA A 842 -4.10 -37.01 -71.68
CA ALA A 842 -3.47 -35.70 -71.82
C ALA A 842 -3.71 -34.79 -70.61
N LEU A 843 -4.94 -34.76 -70.07
CA LEU A 843 -5.24 -34.02 -68.83
C LEU A 843 -4.44 -34.54 -67.64
N ARG A 844 -4.38 -35.86 -67.47
CA ARG A 844 -3.54 -36.49 -66.44
C ARG A 844 -2.05 -36.22 -66.68
N GLY A 845 -1.63 -36.25 -67.95
CA GLY A 845 -0.27 -35.97 -68.40
C GLY A 845 0.19 -34.56 -68.00
N LEU A 846 -0.66 -33.55 -68.18
CA LEU A 846 -0.36 -32.17 -67.77
C LEU A 846 0.07 -32.08 -66.30
N TYR A 847 -0.66 -32.71 -65.38
CA TYR A 847 -0.30 -32.69 -63.96
C TYR A 847 0.93 -33.55 -63.63
N LEU A 848 1.25 -34.57 -64.42
CA LEU A 848 2.47 -35.37 -64.24
C LEU A 848 3.71 -34.63 -64.79
N GLU A 849 3.58 -33.96 -65.94
CA GLU A 849 4.65 -33.20 -66.59
C GLU A 849 4.96 -31.90 -65.84
N TYR A 850 3.95 -31.26 -65.27
CA TYR A 850 4.12 -30.02 -64.51
C TYR A 850 4.68 -30.26 -63.09
N CYS A 851 4.72 -31.51 -62.64
CA CYS A 851 4.99 -31.85 -61.25
C CYS A 851 6.16 -32.79 -61.07
N ASP A 852 7.37 -32.23 -60.95
CA ASP A 852 8.38 -32.81 -60.06
C ASP A 852 7.93 -32.76 -58.56
N CYS A 853 6.83 -32.02 -58.28
CA CYS A 853 6.38 -31.67 -56.93
C CYS A 853 5.20 -32.50 -56.36
N LEU A 854 4.41 -33.20 -57.19
CA LEU A 854 3.28 -34.03 -56.72
C LEU A 854 3.65 -35.51 -56.67
N PRO A 855 3.39 -36.21 -55.55
CA PRO A 855 3.53 -37.66 -55.49
C PRO A 855 2.67 -38.36 -56.55
N GLN A 856 3.29 -39.23 -57.35
CA GLN A 856 2.61 -40.00 -58.40
C GLN A 856 1.41 -40.80 -57.85
N GLU A 857 1.50 -41.25 -56.59
CA GLU A 857 0.43 -41.93 -55.86
C GLU A 857 -0.85 -41.09 -55.72
N LEU A 858 -0.73 -39.78 -55.46
CA LEU A 858 -1.88 -38.89 -55.34
C LEU A 858 -2.60 -38.71 -56.68
N VAL A 859 -1.83 -38.58 -57.77
CA VAL A 859 -2.37 -38.49 -59.13
C VAL A 859 -3.08 -39.78 -59.51
N VAL A 860 -2.49 -40.94 -59.21
CA VAL A 860 -3.11 -42.25 -59.44
C VAL A 860 -4.42 -42.35 -58.67
N LYS A 861 -4.43 -42.03 -57.38
CA LYS A 861 -5.62 -42.10 -56.52
C LYS A 861 -6.74 -41.19 -56.99
N ALA A 862 -6.44 -39.93 -57.31
CA ALA A 862 -7.43 -38.98 -57.82
C ALA A 862 -8.00 -39.39 -59.20
N SER A 863 -7.19 -40.06 -60.03
CA SER A 863 -7.62 -40.53 -61.35
C SER A 863 -8.51 -41.79 -61.34
N LEU A 864 -8.64 -42.47 -60.20
CA LEU A 864 -9.32 -43.78 -60.11
C LEU A 864 -10.79 -43.70 -60.54
N GLU A 865 -11.51 -42.69 -60.07
CA GLU A 865 -12.93 -42.53 -60.38
C GLU A 865 -13.15 -42.42 -61.89
N VAL A 866 -12.40 -41.53 -62.56
CA VAL A 866 -12.46 -41.39 -64.03
C VAL A 866 -12.09 -42.69 -64.73
N LYS A 867 -10.99 -43.34 -64.34
CA LYS A 867 -10.53 -44.60 -64.94
C LYS A 867 -11.53 -45.73 -64.79
N ASN A 868 -12.30 -45.77 -63.71
CA ASN A 868 -13.31 -46.79 -63.48
C ASN A 868 -14.56 -46.55 -64.35
N ILE A 869 -14.86 -45.30 -64.70
CA ILE A 869 -16.01 -44.94 -65.55
C ILE A 869 -15.71 -45.09 -67.04
N LEU A 870 -14.50 -44.76 -67.51
CA LEU A 870 -14.14 -44.80 -68.94
C LEU A 870 -14.47 -46.14 -69.66
N PRO A 871 -14.27 -47.33 -69.06
CA PRO A 871 -14.62 -48.60 -69.68
C PRO A 871 -16.10 -48.73 -70.07
N LEU A 872 -17.01 -48.10 -69.33
CA LEU A 872 -18.44 -48.10 -69.65
C LEU A 872 -18.74 -47.36 -70.96
N LEU A 873 -17.88 -46.43 -71.38
CA LEU A 873 -18.01 -45.77 -72.67
C LEU A 873 -17.71 -46.71 -73.85
N ARG A 874 -16.88 -47.74 -73.63
CA ARG A 874 -16.52 -48.77 -74.64
C ARG A 874 -17.54 -49.90 -74.73
N THR A 875 -18.25 -50.20 -73.64
CA THR A 875 -19.27 -51.26 -73.62
C THR A 875 -20.37 -50.99 -74.63
N ASP A 876 -20.83 -52.03 -75.32
CA ASP A 876 -21.94 -51.92 -76.26
C ASP A 876 -23.26 -51.58 -75.56
N THR A 877 -24.16 -50.93 -76.29
CA THR A 877 -25.41 -50.42 -75.73
C THR A 877 -26.32 -51.51 -75.16
N ALA A 878 -26.33 -52.72 -75.74
CA ALA A 878 -27.18 -53.82 -75.28
C ALA A 878 -26.71 -54.34 -73.91
N THR A 879 -25.40 -54.56 -73.76
CA THR A 879 -24.78 -54.97 -72.49
C THR A 879 -24.94 -53.90 -71.40
N LEU A 880 -24.87 -52.61 -71.74
CA LEU A 880 -25.13 -51.53 -70.79
C LEU A 880 -26.58 -51.51 -70.28
N ILE A 881 -27.56 -51.78 -71.16
CA ILE A 881 -28.98 -51.87 -70.78
C ILE A 881 -29.21 -53.09 -69.89
N GLU A 882 -28.65 -54.25 -70.21
CA GLU A 882 -28.75 -55.46 -69.39
C GLU A 882 -28.14 -55.25 -68.01
N ARG A 883 -26.92 -54.72 -67.94
CA ARG A 883 -26.24 -54.39 -66.67
C ARG A 883 -27.04 -53.40 -65.84
N PHE A 884 -27.63 -52.37 -66.46
CA PHE A 884 -28.50 -51.41 -65.78
C PHE A 884 -29.76 -52.07 -65.20
N GLN A 885 -30.40 -52.96 -65.95
CA GLN A 885 -31.59 -53.69 -65.50
C GLN A 885 -31.28 -54.66 -64.36
N GLN A 886 -30.15 -55.36 -64.44
CA GLN A 886 -29.68 -56.26 -63.39
C GLN A 886 -29.45 -55.51 -62.07
N LEU A 887 -28.69 -54.41 -62.10
CA LEU A 887 -28.39 -53.61 -60.91
C LEU A 887 -29.63 -52.97 -60.27
N LEU A 888 -30.63 -52.60 -61.08
CA LEU A 888 -31.92 -52.12 -60.56
C LEU A 888 -32.79 -53.23 -59.98
N SER A 889 -32.68 -54.46 -60.50
CA SER A 889 -33.40 -55.63 -59.99
C SER A 889 -32.81 -56.12 -58.66
N GLU A 890 -31.50 -55.99 -58.49
CA GLU A 890 -30.78 -56.33 -57.26
C GLU A 890 -30.99 -55.29 -56.14
N SER A 891 -31.28 -54.03 -56.48
CA SER A 891 -31.46 -52.93 -55.51
C SER A 891 -32.91 -52.61 -55.16
N CYS A 892 -33.89 -53.16 -55.89
CA CYS A 892 -35.31 -52.83 -55.71
C CYS A 892 -36.13 -54.10 -55.40
N GLU A 893 -36.55 -54.26 -54.15
CA GLU A 893 -37.44 -55.35 -53.74
C GLU A 893 -38.82 -55.17 -54.39
N SER A 894 -39.10 -55.97 -55.43
CA SER A 894 -40.42 -56.26 -56.01
C SER A 894 -41.30 -55.06 -56.43
N THR A 895 -41.36 -54.76 -57.74
CA THR A 895 -42.55 -54.08 -58.30
C THR A 895 -42.95 -54.64 -59.67
N THR A 896 -44.21 -55.07 -59.76
CA THR A 896 -44.90 -55.63 -60.94
C THR A 896 -45.43 -54.55 -61.91
N LYS A 897 -44.72 -53.44 -62.10
CA LYS A 897 -45.10 -52.39 -63.06
C LYS A 897 -43.98 -52.13 -64.07
N SER A 898 -44.35 -51.91 -65.34
CA SER A 898 -43.49 -51.78 -66.53
C SER A 898 -42.53 -50.57 -66.57
N ARG A 899 -42.35 -49.84 -65.44
CA ARG A 899 -41.48 -48.67 -65.31
C ARG A 899 -40.52 -48.85 -64.15
N PHE A 900 -39.23 -48.73 -64.42
CA PHE A 900 -38.17 -48.74 -63.40
C PHE A 900 -38.21 -47.44 -62.58
N PRO A 901 -37.92 -47.48 -61.26
CA PRO A 901 -37.75 -46.27 -60.47
C PRO A 901 -36.54 -45.46 -60.95
N MET A 902 -36.56 -44.14 -60.76
CA MET A 902 -35.42 -43.28 -61.08
C MET A 902 -34.33 -43.51 -60.02
N PRO A 903 -33.12 -43.95 -60.40
CA PRO A 903 -32.05 -44.15 -59.42
C PRO A 903 -31.60 -42.79 -58.84
N PRO A 904 -31.33 -42.69 -57.52
CA PRO A 904 -30.83 -41.47 -56.91
C PRO A 904 -29.45 -41.10 -57.49
N VAL A 905 -29.14 -39.81 -57.57
CA VAL A 905 -27.82 -39.34 -57.99
C VAL A 905 -26.81 -39.69 -56.89
N PRO A 906 -25.72 -40.42 -57.20
CA PRO A 906 -24.74 -40.79 -56.20
C PRO A 906 -23.84 -39.60 -55.82
N ALA A 907 -23.26 -39.66 -54.63
CA ALA A 907 -22.26 -38.68 -54.20
C ALA A 907 -20.93 -38.81 -54.97
N HIS A 908 -20.58 -40.02 -55.41
CA HIS A 908 -19.43 -40.33 -56.25
C HIS A 908 -19.83 -41.24 -57.40
N TRP A 909 -19.22 -41.06 -58.57
CA TRP A 909 -19.49 -41.86 -59.76
C TRP A 909 -18.83 -43.23 -59.61
N SER A 910 -19.64 -44.28 -59.73
CA SER A 910 -19.15 -45.67 -59.73
C SER A 910 -19.70 -46.42 -60.95
N PRO A 911 -18.94 -47.34 -61.55
CA PRO A 911 -19.41 -48.13 -62.67
C PRO A 911 -20.53 -49.10 -62.30
N ASP A 912 -20.67 -49.43 -61.01
CA ASP A 912 -21.71 -50.31 -60.47
C ASP A 912 -22.94 -49.55 -59.96
N ASN A 913 -22.96 -48.21 -60.10
CA ASN A 913 -24.12 -47.41 -59.72
C ASN A 913 -25.09 -47.26 -60.91
N PRO A 914 -26.39 -47.59 -60.73
CA PRO A 914 -27.37 -47.52 -61.81
C PRO A 914 -27.55 -46.10 -62.38
N ASN A 915 -27.44 -45.03 -61.58
CA ASN A 915 -27.55 -43.65 -62.08
C ASN A 915 -26.39 -43.28 -63.01
N THR A 916 -25.17 -43.76 -62.73
CA THR A 916 -24.01 -43.54 -63.60
C THR A 916 -24.24 -44.17 -64.98
N ILE A 917 -24.69 -45.42 -65.02
CA ILE A 917 -24.98 -46.13 -66.27
C ILE A 917 -26.15 -45.45 -67.00
N LEU A 918 -27.20 -45.04 -66.28
CA LEU A 918 -28.32 -44.28 -66.84
C LEU A 918 -27.86 -43.00 -67.53
N ARG A 919 -26.94 -42.24 -66.90
CA ARG A 919 -26.35 -41.03 -67.47
C ARG A 919 -25.55 -41.34 -68.73
N ILE A 920 -24.74 -42.39 -68.73
CA ILE A 920 -24.02 -42.83 -69.95
C ILE A 920 -25.00 -43.17 -71.08
N LEU A 921 -26.10 -43.87 -70.77
CA LEU A 921 -27.15 -44.18 -71.75
C LEU A 921 -27.83 -42.91 -72.27
N CYS A 922 -28.03 -41.89 -71.43
CA CYS A 922 -28.63 -40.60 -71.83
C CYS A 922 -27.81 -39.90 -72.92
N TYR A 923 -26.48 -39.93 -72.80
CA TYR A 923 -25.56 -39.35 -73.78
C TYR A 923 -25.12 -40.35 -74.88
N ARG A 924 -25.63 -41.58 -74.89
CA ARG A 924 -25.28 -42.59 -75.91
C ARG A 924 -26.01 -42.29 -77.22
N ASN A 925 -25.25 -41.99 -78.29
CA ASN A 925 -25.78 -41.78 -79.63
C ASN A 925 -26.10 -43.12 -80.33
N ASP A 926 -27.07 -43.86 -79.79
CA ASP A 926 -27.51 -45.16 -80.29
C ASP A 926 -29.04 -45.25 -80.24
N GLU A 927 -29.63 -45.81 -81.29
CA GLU A 927 -31.07 -45.99 -81.39
C GLU A 927 -31.61 -46.91 -80.28
N ALA A 928 -30.84 -47.92 -79.87
CA ALA A 928 -31.20 -48.85 -78.80
C ALA A 928 -31.31 -48.12 -77.44
N ALA A 929 -30.33 -47.28 -77.10
CA ALA A 929 -30.34 -46.47 -75.87
C ALA A 929 -31.53 -45.50 -75.85
N THR A 930 -31.75 -44.82 -76.98
CA THR A 930 -32.82 -43.83 -77.13
C THR A 930 -34.22 -44.46 -77.00
N LYS A 931 -34.44 -45.63 -77.61
CA LYS A 931 -35.68 -46.40 -77.48
C LYS A 931 -35.90 -46.87 -76.04
N PHE A 932 -34.85 -47.38 -75.40
CA PHE A 932 -34.89 -47.83 -74.02
C PHE A 932 -35.29 -46.70 -73.06
N LEU A 933 -34.61 -45.55 -73.10
CA LEU A 933 -34.88 -44.40 -72.23
C LEU A 933 -36.29 -43.81 -72.44
N LYS A 934 -36.77 -43.79 -73.69
CA LYS A 934 -38.16 -43.38 -73.99
C LYS A 934 -39.18 -44.33 -73.34
N LYS A 935 -38.94 -45.65 -73.40
CA LYS A 935 -39.83 -46.67 -72.84
C LYS A 935 -39.80 -46.71 -71.32
N ALA A 936 -38.61 -46.66 -70.71
CA ALA A 936 -38.42 -46.81 -69.28
C ALA A 936 -38.80 -45.55 -68.49
N TYR A 937 -38.42 -44.37 -68.97
CA TYR A 937 -38.51 -43.11 -68.20
C TYR A 937 -39.23 -41.96 -68.92
N ASN A 938 -39.62 -42.13 -70.19
CA ASN A 938 -40.24 -41.09 -71.02
C ASN A 938 -39.40 -39.79 -71.12
N LEU A 939 -38.06 -39.92 -71.17
CA LEU A 939 -37.16 -38.76 -71.26
C LEU A 939 -37.33 -38.01 -72.60
N PRO A 940 -37.31 -36.66 -72.61
CA PRO A 940 -37.39 -35.87 -73.82
C PRO A 940 -36.05 -35.86 -74.59
N LYS A 941 -36.08 -35.52 -75.89
CA LYS A 941 -34.87 -35.40 -76.74
C LYS A 941 -34.12 -34.07 -76.52
N THR A 942 -34.87 -33.03 -76.20
CA THR A 942 -34.41 -31.67 -75.91
C THR A 942 -35.23 -31.15 -74.74
N LEU A 943 -34.65 -30.24 -73.96
CA LEU A 943 -35.38 -29.53 -72.91
C LEU A 943 -36.39 -28.54 -73.49
#